data_AF-A0A2V8NVE9-F1
#
_entry.id   AF-A0A2V8NVE9-F1
#
_cell.length_a   1.000
_cell.length_b   1.000
_cell.length_c   1.000
_cell.angle_alpha   90.00
_cell.angle_beta   90.00
_cell.angle_gamma   90.00
#
_symmetry.space_group_name_H-M   'P 1'
#
loop_
_entity.id
_entity.type
_entity.pdbx_description
1 polymer ?
#
loop_
_entity_poly.entity_id
_entity_poly.type
_entity_poly.pdbx_seq_one_letter_code
_entity_poly.pdbx_strand_id
1 'polypeptide(L)'
;MSEQTKHFYEFGVFRIDAEKRVLLRDGEPVKLTPKVFDTLLVLVENSGSTLGKEELMKLLWPDSFVEESNLTENISNLREVLGERPRENRYITTVPKVGYKFVADVRKFSDEEADLIVSERTRSRITIRESEEEAVQDLVRERSAAVLEDESQPVETKLVKIEKALQPAENAGNGVKLHRSAVFWAAVAAILGLVIFGVYKFAARRSPPPFEKIRLTKLTTTGKIITAAVSPDGKNFAYVTAEAGQQSIWLRQLSTSSNSVQIVQPAEFDYHGLTFSRDGSYIYYVRSEKFVPSALYRVPTLGGASVKLAEDVDGPATLSPDEKQLAFVRGYPDSHETAMMIENTDGTGEHRLVSVKGPTDTLMPNTGPSWSPDGKVIACPVRTIDASGEQRQSVSAIALEDGKMKPLTSKSWSQVGRVSWAADGKGLVLTAADQDSALSQQVWYVSYPEGLARQLTNDLSNYRDATLAADAQTIVTVQTDQQSNIWVVPGADATRAVQITYGNYDGVNGLSWTPDGKIIYTTRAGNGQNLSVIERDGGNPVELTASEGINRAPDVSRDGRYVVFVSMRTGTEHIWRVDRDGGHPKQLTNGPGENSPGCSPDGRWVVYISRVMGGATLSKISIDGGESVPLLDKISSRPSVSPDGKWIACLYREQPLSAYKLSLLPFEGGQPVKSFNEPVELSAIRWTVDGRALLYAHTQGGISNIWSQPLDGNAPVQLTDFKQGRIFWFDLSPDGSQLAVARGSIISDVVMISNLK
;
A
#
# COMPACT_ATOMS: atom_id res chain seq x y z
N MET A 1 32.81 -15.55 -22.97
CA MET A 1 31.47 -15.26 -22.41
C MET A 1 31.03 -16.51 -21.69
N SER A 2 30.33 -16.40 -20.56
CA SER A 2 29.77 -17.57 -19.85
C SER A 2 28.45 -17.97 -20.47
N GLU A 3 28.25 -19.27 -20.72
CA GLU A 3 27.00 -19.80 -21.26
C GLU A 3 25.86 -19.61 -20.25
N GLN A 4 24.78 -18.93 -20.65
CA GLN A 4 23.56 -18.84 -19.86
C GLN A 4 22.71 -20.08 -20.11
N THR A 5 22.88 -21.11 -19.29
CA THR A 5 22.02 -22.30 -19.32
C THR A 5 20.60 -21.88 -18.94
N LYS A 6 19.63 -21.99 -19.86
CA LYS A 6 18.22 -21.75 -19.52
C LYS A 6 17.72 -22.78 -18.52
N HIS A 7 16.85 -22.36 -17.61
CA HIS A 7 16.35 -23.19 -16.51
C HIS A 7 14.83 -23.35 -16.63
N PHE A 8 14.39 -24.51 -17.11
CA PHE A 8 12.99 -24.92 -17.11
C PHE A 8 12.73 -25.98 -16.04
N TYR A 9 11.53 -25.96 -15.47
CA TYR A 9 11.07 -26.94 -14.49
C TYR A 9 9.63 -27.38 -14.81
N GLU A 10 9.35 -28.68 -14.85
CA GLU A 10 7.99 -29.23 -15.01
C GLU A 10 7.58 -30.10 -13.80
N PHE A 11 6.34 -29.94 -13.36
CA PHE A 11 5.74 -30.75 -12.28
C PHE A 11 4.22 -30.88 -12.46
N GLY A 12 3.72 -32.11 -12.61
CA GLY A 12 2.29 -32.37 -12.87
C GLY A 12 1.80 -31.74 -14.18
N VAL A 13 0.94 -30.72 -14.09
CA VAL A 13 0.40 -29.94 -15.22
C VAL A 13 1.12 -28.60 -15.42
N PHE A 14 2.10 -28.29 -14.58
CA PHE A 14 2.76 -26.98 -14.53
C PHE A 14 4.15 -26.99 -15.16
N ARG A 15 4.51 -25.90 -15.83
CA ARG A 15 5.85 -25.62 -16.36
C ARG A 15 6.29 -24.23 -15.94
N ILE A 16 7.51 -24.10 -15.40
CA ILE A 16 8.15 -22.82 -15.10
C ILE A 16 9.19 -22.52 -16.17
N ASP A 17 9.10 -21.32 -16.73
CA ASP A 17 10.19 -20.64 -17.42
C ASP A 17 10.81 -19.65 -16.42
N ALA A 18 11.99 -19.99 -15.87
CA ALA A 18 12.62 -19.19 -14.82
C ALA A 18 13.25 -17.88 -15.37
N GLU A 19 13.58 -17.85 -16.66
CA GLU A 19 14.19 -16.69 -17.33
C GLU A 19 13.14 -15.63 -17.66
N LYS A 20 12.02 -16.04 -18.29
CA LYS A 20 10.87 -15.15 -18.55
C LYS A 20 10.00 -14.92 -17.31
N ARG A 21 10.25 -15.66 -16.22
CA ARG A 21 9.50 -15.65 -14.96
C ARG A 21 8.00 -15.95 -15.14
N VAL A 22 7.69 -16.95 -15.95
CA VAL A 22 6.32 -17.37 -16.28
C VAL A 22 6.05 -18.76 -15.70
N LEU A 23 4.93 -18.91 -15.00
CA LEU A 23 4.30 -20.21 -14.74
C LEU A 23 3.27 -20.48 -15.84
N LEU A 24 3.33 -21.65 -16.46
CA LEU A 24 2.31 -22.17 -17.36
C LEU A 24 1.57 -23.33 -16.69
N ARG A 25 0.28 -23.50 -17.01
CA ARG A 25 -0.55 -24.64 -16.65
C ARG A 25 -1.23 -25.18 -17.90
N ASP A 26 -0.97 -26.44 -18.24
CA ASP A 26 -1.48 -27.11 -19.44
C ASP A 26 -1.16 -26.36 -20.77
N GLY A 27 -0.20 -25.41 -20.73
CA GLY A 27 0.21 -24.54 -21.83
C GLY A 27 -0.09 -23.04 -21.60
N GLU A 28 -1.09 -22.72 -20.78
CA GLU A 28 -1.58 -21.34 -20.60
C GLU A 28 -0.88 -20.60 -19.44
N PRO A 29 -0.58 -19.28 -19.56
CA PRO A 29 0.04 -18.50 -18.49
C PRO A 29 -0.82 -18.36 -17.23
N VAL A 30 -0.23 -18.68 -16.08
CA VAL A 30 -0.79 -18.48 -14.75
C VAL A 30 -0.12 -17.28 -14.09
N LYS A 31 -0.91 -16.24 -13.78
CA LYS A 31 -0.42 -14.99 -13.18
C LYS A 31 -0.01 -15.23 -11.72
N LEU A 32 1.28 -15.05 -11.42
CA LEU A 32 1.81 -14.99 -10.05
C LEU A 32 2.34 -13.59 -9.74
N THR A 33 2.29 -13.19 -8.46
CA THR A 33 3.06 -12.01 -8.01
C THR A 33 4.56 -12.32 -8.03
N PRO A 34 5.45 -11.32 -8.15
CA PRO A 34 6.89 -11.57 -8.18
C PRO A 34 7.41 -12.40 -7.00
N LYS A 35 6.93 -12.14 -5.77
CA LYS A 35 7.37 -12.87 -4.58
C LYS A 35 6.70 -14.24 -4.40
N VAL A 36 5.48 -14.43 -4.89
CA VAL A 36 4.86 -15.76 -4.94
C VAL A 36 5.57 -16.63 -5.99
N PHE A 37 5.94 -16.06 -7.14
CA PHE A 37 6.79 -16.73 -8.14
C PHE A 37 8.17 -17.09 -7.57
N ASP A 38 8.85 -16.16 -6.88
CA ASP A 38 10.12 -16.45 -6.20
C ASP A 38 9.97 -17.60 -5.19
N THR A 39 8.88 -17.60 -4.42
CA THR A 39 8.58 -18.65 -3.42
C THR A 39 8.41 -20.00 -4.11
N LEU A 40 7.71 -20.07 -5.25
CA LEU A 40 7.56 -21.28 -6.04
C LEU A 40 8.90 -21.76 -6.60
N LEU A 41 9.68 -20.86 -7.19
CA LEU A 41 10.98 -21.20 -7.80
C LEU A 41 11.93 -21.78 -6.76
N VAL A 42 12.12 -21.12 -5.61
CA VAL A 42 12.99 -21.61 -4.52
C VAL A 42 12.53 -22.98 -4.00
N LEU A 43 11.23 -23.24 -3.90
CA LEU A 43 10.69 -24.54 -3.48
C LEU A 43 10.88 -25.63 -4.54
N VAL A 44 10.73 -25.31 -5.82
CA VAL A 44 10.91 -26.23 -6.95
C VAL A 44 12.38 -26.58 -7.17
N GLU A 45 13.28 -25.61 -7.02
CA GLU A 45 14.74 -25.79 -7.11
C GLU A 45 15.30 -26.62 -5.95
N ASN A 46 14.63 -26.60 -4.79
CA ASN A 46 14.94 -27.42 -3.62
C ASN A 46 13.93 -28.56 -3.42
N SER A 47 13.32 -29.03 -4.51
CA SER A 47 12.31 -30.09 -4.46
C SER A 47 12.84 -31.38 -3.82
N GLY A 48 11.99 -32.07 -3.07
CA GLY A 48 12.38 -33.20 -2.24
C GLY A 48 13.10 -32.83 -0.93
N SER A 49 13.66 -31.63 -0.79
CA SER A 49 14.25 -31.13 0.47
C SER A 49 13.24 -30.38 1.33
N THR A 50 13.47 -30.37 2.65
CA THR A 50 12.73 -29.51 3.58
C THR A 50 13.57 -28.26 3.83
N LEU A 51 13.10 -27.09 3.39
CA LEU A 51 13.73 -25.81 3.69
C LEU A 51 13.23 -25.26 5.02
N GLY A 52 14.14 -24.67 5.80
CA GLY A 52 13.81 -24.00 7.04
C GLY A 52 13.03 -22.69 6.80
N LYS A 53 12.21 -22.27 7.76
CA LYS A 53 11.48 -20.98 7.63
C LYS A 53 12.41 -19.77 7.52
N GLU A 54 13.45 -19.69 8.36
CA GLU A 54 14.45 -18.62 8.31
C GLU A 54 15.26 -18.64 7.00
N GLU A 55 15.56 -19.83 6.49
CA GLU A 55 16.26 -20.06 5.23
C GLU A 55 15.43 -19.59 4.03
N LEU A 56 14.16 -19.98 3.96
CA LEU A 56 13.20 -19.49 2.96
C LEU A 56 13.06 -17.97 3.03
N MET A 57 12.88 -17.38 4.21
CA MET A 57 12.77 -15.92 4.33
C MET A 57 14.04 -15.21 3.83
N LYS A 58 15.23 -15.73 4.15
CA LYS A 58 16.51 -15.18 3.70
C LYS A 58 16.74 -15.31 2.19
N LEU A 59 16.29 -16.40 1.56
CA LEU A 59 16.38 -16.59 0.11
C LEU A 59 15.41 -15.69 -0.66
N LEU A 60 14.21 -15.47 -0.12
CA LEU A 60 13.12 -14.76 -0.79
C LEU A 60 13.15 -13.24 -0.57
N TRP A 61 13.67 -12.78 0.57
CA TRP A 61 13.85 -11.37 0.90
C TRP A 61 15.30 -11.11 1.38
N PRO A 62 16.31 -11.18 0.49
CA PRO A 62 17.70 -10.97 0.87
C PRO A 62 17.99 -9.54 1.37
N ASP A 63 17.32 -8.55 0.77
CA ASP A 63 17.53 -7.11 1.02
C ASP A 63 16.35 -6.44 1.75
N SER A 64 15.50 -7.21 2.44
CA SER A 64 14.30 -6.71 3.14
C SER A 64 13.93 -7.62 4.31
N PHE A 65 13.41 -7.06 5.40
CA PHE A 65 12.90 -7.87 6.52
C PHE A 65 11.40 -8.13 6.37
N VAL A 66 10.96 -9.34 6.73
CA VAL A 66 9.56 -9.76 6.83
C VAL A 66 9.37 -10.70 8.04
N GLU A 67 8.16 -10.74 8.60
CA GLU A 67 7.78 -11.74 9.62
C GLU A 67 7.44 -13.12 9.01
N GLU A 68 7.51 -14.17 9.83
CA GLU A 68 7.17 -15.57 9.46
C GLU A 68 5.72 -15.75 8.94
N SER A 69 4.82 -14.85 9.35
CA SER A 69 3.46 -14.72 8.83
C SER A 69 3.42 -14.55 7.30
N ASN A 70 4.36 -13.80 6.73
CA ASN A 70 4.45 -13.52 5.29
C ASN A 70 4.85 -14.74 4.48
N LEU A 71 5.82 -15.52 4.98
CA LEU A 71 6.14 -16.82 4.38
C LEU A 71 4.92 -17.76 4.46
N THR A 72 4.17 -17.71 5.56
CA THR A 72 2.97 -18.54 5.74
C THR A 72 1.84 -18.16 4.77
N GLU A 73 1.63 -16.86 4.50
CA GLU A 73 0.64 -16.41 3.51
C GLU A 73 1.10 -16.67 2.06
N ASN A 74 2.38 -16.45 1.70
CA ASN A 74 2.90 -16.83 0.37
C ASN A 74 2.70 -18.32 0.09
N ILE A 75 2.90 -19.19 1.08
CA ILE A 75 2.64 -20.63 0.97
C ILE A 75 1.13 -20.93 0.82
N SER A 76 0.25 -20.13 1.43
CA SER A 76 -1.20 -20.25 1.25
C SER A 76 -1.61 -19.90 -0.18
N ASN A 77 -1.14 -18.74 -0.67
CA ASN A 77 -1.39 -18.24 -2.02
C ASN A 77 -0.84 -19.21 -3.09
N LEU A 78 0.30 -19.86 -2.85
CA LEU A 78 0.80 -20.92 -3.73
C LEU A 78 -0.11 -22.14 -3.78
N ARG A 79 -0.61 -22.62 -2.64
CA ARG A 79 -1.54 -23.78 -2.64
C ARG A 79 -2.82 -23.47 -3.41
N GLU A 80 -3.36 -22.28 -3.24
CA GLU A 80 -4.55 -21.83 -3.98
C GLU A 80 -4.31 -21.83 -5.49
N VAL A 81 -3.23 -21.20 -5.98
CA VAL A 81 -2.92 -21.15 -7.42
C VAL A 81 -2.57 -22.53 -8.01
N LEU A 82 -1.93 -23.40 -7.22
CA LEU A 82 -1.67 -24.79 -7.61
C LEU A 82 -2.93 -25.69 -7.55
N GLY A 83 -4.07 -25.16 -7.08
CA GLY A 83 -5.34 -25.89 -6.95
C GLY A 83 -5.35 -26.93 -5.83
N GLU A 84 -4.45 -26.80 -4.85
CA GLU A 84 -4.22 -27.75 -3.76
C GLU A 84 -5.19 -27.52 -2.59
N ARG A 85 -6.09 -28.48 -2.33
CA ARG A 85 -7.10 -28.32 -1.28
C ARG A 85 -6.47 -28.38 0.13
N PRO A 86 -7.11 -27.77 1.15
CA PRO A 86 -6.64 -27.86 2.52
C PRO A 86 -6.41 -29.32 2.98
N ARG A 87 -5.17 -29.62 3.39
CA ARG A 87 -4.66 -30.96 3.78
C ARG A 87 -4.42 -31.96 2.63
N GLU A 88 -4.57 -31.57 1.37
CA GLU A 88 -4.25 -32.45 0.22
C GLU A 88 -2.74 -32.76 0.13
N ASN A 89 -1.88 -31.79 0.49
CA ASN A 89 -0.42 -31.93 0.56
C ASN A 89 0.22 -32.45 -0.75
N ARG A 90 -0.38 -32.10 -1.90
CA ARG A 90 -0.02 -32.58 -3.24
C ARG A 90 1.23 -31.92 -3.81
N TYR A 91 1.46 -30.65 -3.51
CA TYR A 91 2.64 -29.90 -3.99
C TYR A 91 3.47 -29.38 -2.82
N ILE A 92 2.85 -28.77 -1.81
CA ILE A 92 3.58 -28.15 -0.69
C ILE A 92 3.14 -28.77 0.65
N THR A 93 4.02 -29.58 1.25
CA THR A 93 3.84 -30.09 2.62
C THR A 93 4.43 -29.12 3.65
N THR A 94 3.67 -28.79 4.70
CA THR A 94 4.20 -28.09 5.88
C THR A 94 4.86 -29.10 6.82
N VAL A 95 6.13 -28.90 7.17
CA VAL A 95 6.84 -29.71 8.17
C VAL A 95 6.79 -28.98 9.53
N PRO A 96 6.04 -29.49 10.54
CA PRO A 96 5.78 -28.77 11.78
C PRO A 96 7.07 -28.34 12.50
N LYS A 97 7.12 -27.07 12.92
CA LYS A 97 8.27 -26.41 13.58
C LYS A 97 9.58 -26.34 12.77
N VAL A 98 9.60 -26.75 11.50
CA VAL A 98 10.80 -26.68 10.64
C VAL A 98 10.59 -25.72 9.48
N GLY A 99 9.55 -25.93 8.68
CA GLY A 99 9.33 -25.15 7.46
C GLY A 99 8.48 -25.89 6.44
N TYR A 100 8.92 -25.90 5.19
CA TYR A 100 8.13 -26.36 4.05
C TYR A 100 8.96 -27.25 3.13
N LYS A 101 8.30 -28.22 2.49
CA LYS A 101 8.90 -29.13 1.51
C LYS A 101 8.01 -29.20 0.28
N PHE A 102 8.62 -29.02 -0.89
CA PHE A 102 7.97 -29.34 -2.17
C PHE A 102 8.03 -30.85 -2.40
N VAL A 103 6.86 -31.47 -2.60
CA VAL A 103 6.71 -32.94 -2.63
C VAL A 103 6.30 -33.53 -3.97
N ALA A 104 5.93 -32.69 -4.94
CA ALA A 104 5.69 -33.16 -6.30
C ALA A 104 7.01 -33.43 -7.05
N ASP A 105 7.02 -34.45 -7.91
CA ASP A 105 8.17 -34.76 -8.77
C ASP A 105 8.43 -33.60 -9.74
N VAL A 106 9.61 -32.98 -9.61
CA VAL A 106 10.10 -31.92 -10.50
C VAL A 106 11.06 -32.51 -11.51
N ARG A 107 10.86 -32.20 -12.79
CA ARG A 107 11.81 -32.45 -13.88
C ARG A 107 12.48 -31.14 -14.26
N LYS A 108 13.81 -31.10 -14.25
CA LYS A 108 14.63 -29.99 -14.77
C LYS A 108 15.22 -30.41 -16.11
N PHE A 109 15.21 -29.53 -17.10
CA PHE A 109 15.74 -29.78 -18.44
C PHE A 109 16.34 -28.51 -19.06
N SER A 110 17.26 -28.70 -20.00
CA SER A 110 17.84 -27.67 -20.87
C SER A 110 17.17 -27.67 -22.26
N ASP A 111 17.50 -26.70 -23.12
CA ASP A 111 16.90 -26.58 -24.46
C ASP A 111 17.04 -27.86 -25.31
N GLU A 112 18.14 -28.61 -25.19
CA GLU A 112 18.41 -29.83 -25.98
C GLU A 112 17.37 -30.96 -25.76
N GLU A 113 16.70 -30.99 -24.61
CA GLU A 113 15.63 -31.96 -24.32
C GLU A 113 14.23 -31.44 -24.66
N ALA A 114 14.06 -30.11 -24.81
CA ALA A 114 12.75 -29.48 -24.97
C ALA A 114 12.11 -29.78 -26.34
N ASP A 115 12.89 -29.72 -27.43
CA ASP A 115 12.40 -30.00 -28.79
C ASP A 115 12.02 -31.48 -28.99
N LEU A 116 12.69 -32.40 -28.29
CA LEU A 116 12.37 -33.83 -28.32
C LEU A 116 10.97 -34.13 -27.79
N ILE A 117 10.55 -33.47 -26.70
CA ILE A 117 9.24 -33.68 -26.07
C ILE A 117 8.08 -33.16 -26.95
N VAL A 118 8.32 -32.10 -27.73
CA VAL A 118 7.34 -31.58 -28.72
C VAL A 118 7.10 -32.60 -29.85
N SER A 119 8.13 -33.34 -30.26
CA SER A 119 8.02 -34.33 -31.34
C SER A 119 7.09 -35.51 -31.01
N GLU A 120 7.05 -35.95 -29.73
CA GLU A 120 6.32 -37.15 -29.33
C GLU A 120 4.80 -36.92 -29.24
N ARG A 121 4.37 -35.80 -28.64
CA ARG A 121 2.94 -35.46 -28.52
C ARG A 121 2.28 -35.13 -29.87
N THR A 122 3.03 -34.61 -30.83
CA THR A 122 2.49 -34.17 -32.13
C THR A 122 2.05 -35.33 -33.03
N ARG A 123 2.56 -36.56 -32.81
CA ARG A 123 2.20 -37.74 -33.61
C ARG A 123 0.75 -38.21 -33.49
N SER A 124 -0.01 -37.74 -32.51
CA SER A 124 -1.36 -38.24 -32.21
C SER A 124 -2.52 -37.45 -32.84
N ARG A 125 -2.28 -36.51 -33.79
CA ARG A 125 -3.39 -35.82 -34.48
C ARG A 125 -3.08 -35.31 -35.90
N ILE A 126 -2.67 -36.21 -36.79
CA ILE A 126 -2.67 -35.95 -38.24
C ILE A 126 -3.93 -36.56 -38.86
N THR A 127 -4.75 -35.74 -39.49
CA THR A 127 -5.75 -36.17 -40.48
C THR A 127 -5.73 -35.13 -41.59
N ILE A 128 -5.11 -35.49 -42.71
CA ILE A 128 -4.85 -34.59 -43.84
C ILE A 128 -6.15 -34.33 -44.61
N ARG A 129 -6.30 -33.11 -45.12
CA ARG A 129 -7.01 -32.88 -46.38
C ARG A 129 -6.34 -31.74 -47.14
N GLU A 130 -5.69 -32.07 -48.25
CA GLU A 130 -5.03 -31.12 -49.14
C GLU A 130 -6.01 -30.41 -50.07
N SER A 131 -5.64 -29.20 -50.51
CA SER A 131 -5.88 -28.71 -51.88
C SER A 131 -5.12 -27.40 -52.14
N GLU A 132 -3.95 -27.53 -52.79
CA GLU A 132 -3.44 -26.72 -53.94
C GLU A 132 -3.40 -25.16 -53.87
N GLU A 133 -2.82 -24.49 -54.88
CA GLU A 133 -1.38 -24.24 -55.11
C GLU A 133 -1.24 -22.95 -55.98
N GLU A 134 0.00 -22.54 -56.30
CA GLU A 134 0.38 -21.45 -57.23
C GLU A 134 0.02 -19.99 -56.81
N ALA A 135 0.70 -18.93 -57.27
CA ALA A 135 1.81 -18.84 -58.23
C ALA A 135 2.92 -17.87 -57.76
N VAL A 136 4.14 -18.03 -58.28
CA VAL A 136 5.28 -17.11 -58.10
C VAL A 136 5.98 -16.91 -59.45
N GLN A 137 6.66 -15.76 -59.60
CA GLN A 137 7.38 -15.26 -60.78
C GLN A 137 6.51 -14.59 -61.85
N ASP A 138 6.57 -13.26 -61.90
CA ASP A 138 7.11 -12.63 -63.12
C ASP A 138 7.80 -11.27 -62.81
N LEU A 139 9.12 -11.24 -63.02
CA LEU A 139 10.01 -10.08 -63.30
C LEU A 139 11.47 -10.43 -62.92
N VAL A 140 12.04 -11.32 -63.71
CA VAL A 140 13.47 -11.65 -63.71
C VAL A 140 14.14 -10.92 -64.88
N ARG A 141 15.39 -10.43 -64.65
CA ARG A 141 16.31 -9.80 -65.61
C ARG A 141 15.99 -8.32 -66.01
N GLU A 142 16.98 -7.50 -66.39
CA GLU A 142 18.38 -7.83 -66.75
C GLU A 142 19.45 -6.78 -66.34
N ARG A 143 20.58 -7.25 -65.76
CA ARG A 143 22.00 -6.77 -65.89
C ARG A 143 22.39 -5.30 -65.62
N SER A 144 23.51 -4.94 -64.98
CA SER A 144 24.68 -5.62 -64.32
C SER A 144 25.27 -4.64 -63.25
N ALA A 145 26.45 -4.75 -62.61
CA ALA A 145 27.63 -5.63 -62.62
C ALA A 145 28.42 -5.51 -61.28
N ALA A 146 29.46 -6.33 -61.07
CA ALA A 146 30.63 -6.13 -60.16
C ALA A 146 30.35 -5.89 -58.64
N VAL A 147 30.79 -6.70 -57.65
CA VAL A 147 31.82 -7.78 -57.52
C VAL A 147 33.25 -7.25 -57.75
N LEU A 148 34.28 -7.50 -56.92
CA LEU A 148 34.55 -8.48 -55.82
C LEU A 148 34.49 -7.77 -54.42
N GLU A 149 35.06 -8.18 -53.26
CA GLU A 149 35.90 -9.32 -52.76
C GLU A 149 35.83 -9.36 -51.18
N ASP A 150 36.61 -10.18 -50.46
CA ASP A 150 36.18 -11.46 -49.86
C ASP A 150 36.90 -11.75 -48.49
N GLU A 151 36.68 -12.91 -47.86
CA GLU A 151 37.00 -13.29 -46.45
C GLU A 151 38.49 -13.42 -46.00
N SER A 152 38.76 -13.29 -44.69
CA SER A 152 39.25 -14.38 -43.78
C SER A 152 39.93 -13.91 -42.46
N GLN A 153 40.03 -14.80 -41.45
CA GLN A 153 40.68 -14.61 -40.12
C GLN A 153 42.00 -15.46 -40.03
N PRO A 154 42.65 -15.84 -38.87
CA PRO A 154 42.44 -15.55 -37.42
C PRO A 154 43.75 -15.40 -36.55
N VAL A 155 43.62 -15.49 -35.20
CA VAL A 155 44.67 -15.81 -34.16
C VAL A 155 45.67 -14.69 -33.80
N GLU A 156 46.34 -14.60 -32.63
CA GLU A 156 46.01 -14.75 -31.19
C GLU A 156 47.28 -14.41 -30.34
N THR A 157 47.14 -13.90 -29.11
CA THR A 157 48.12 -13.94 -27.98
C THR A 157 49.44 -13.11 -27.93
N LYS A 158 49.81 -12.83 -26.66
CA LYS A 158 51.18 -12.67 -26.06
C LYS A 158 51.95 -11.34 -26.18
N LEU A 159 51.70 -10.48 -25.18
CA LEU A 159 52.70 -9.94 -24.22
C LEU A 159 54.21 -10.07 -24.61
N VAL A 160 54.80 -8.99 -25.15
CA VAL A 160 56.27 -8.77 -25.13
C VAL A 160 56.62 -7.29 -24.93
N LYS A 161 57.43 -7.01 -23.91
CA LYS A 161 58.26 -5.80 -23.67
C LYS A 161 57.60 -4.41 -23.75
N ILE A 162 57.29 -3.89 -22.56
CA ILE A 162 57.67 -2.52 -22.21
C ILE A 162 59.21 -2.49 -22.10
N GLU A 163 59.93 -1.89 -23.06
CA GLU A 163 61.23 -1.23 -22.82
C GLU A 163 61.73 -0.42 -24.04
N LYS A 164 62.46 0.68 -23.78
CA LYS A 164 63.28 1.50 -24.72
C LYS A 164 62.50 2.14 -25.89
N ALA A 165 62.05 3.41 -25.84
CA ALA A 165 62.70 4.69 -25.51
C ALA A 165 63.38 5.42 -26.69
N LEU A 166 62.94 6.66 -26.90
CA LEU A 166 63.72 7.85 -27.33
C LEU A 166 64.65 7.68 -28.55
N GLN A 167 64.16 8.08 -29.73
CA GLN A 167 65.04 8.68 -30.74
C GLN A 167 65.34 10.14 -30.35
N PRO A 168 66.60 10.61 -30.43
CA PRO A 168 66.94 12.00 -30.17
C PRO A 168 66.75 12.87 -31.42
N ALA A 169 66.19 14.07 -31.25
CA ALA A 169 66.36 15.15 -32.21
C ALA A 169 67.62 15.94 -31.83
N GLU A 170 68.66 15.86 -32.64
CA GLU A 170 69.82 16.76 -32.52
C GLU A 170 69.48 18.13 -33.10
N ASN A 171 69.60 19.18 -32.28
CA ASN A 171 70.17 20.46 -32.70
C ASN A 171 70.60 21.27 -31.47
N ALA A 172 71.62 22.12 -31.64
CA ALA A 172 72.40 22.65 -30.52
C ALA A 172 71.78 23.86 -29.81
N GLY A 173 71.92 23.92 -28.48
CA GLY A 173 71.54 25.07 -27.65
C GLY A 173 72.00 24.89 -26.19
N ASN A 174 72.85 25.80 -25.69
CA ASN A 174 73.49 25.70 -24.38
C ASN A 174 72.49 25.79 -23.20
N GLY A 175 72.68 24.98 -22.15
CA GLY A 175 72.10 25.27 -20.82
C GLY A 175 71.91 24.10 -19.86
N VAL A 176 72.64 24.12 -18.74
CA VAL A 176 72.34 23.51 -17.41
C VAL A 176 71.72 22.09 -17.37
N LYS A 177 72.51 21.09 -16.91
CA LYS A 177 72.03 19.74 -16.57
C LYS A 177 71.24 19.71 -15.25
N LEU A 178 69.91 19.81 -15.30
CA LEU A 178 69.05 19.33 -14.20
C LEU A 178 68.87 17.80 -14.28
N HIS A 179 68.77 17.13 -13.12
CA HIS A 179 68.56 15.69 -13.03
C HIS A 179 67.14 15.28 -13.48
N ARG A 180 66.96 15.05 -14.79
CA ARG A 180 65.69 14.59 -15.39
C ARG A 180 65.09 13.35 -14.69
N SER A 181 65.92 12.45 -14.16
CA SER A 181 65.48 11.28 -13.40
C SER A 181 64.78 11.62 -12.08
N ALA A 182 65.24 12.64 -11.36
CA ALA A 182 64.62 13.07 -10.11
C ALA A 182 63.23 13.68 -10.35
N VAL A 183 63.08 14.48 -11.42
CA VAL A 183 61.80 15.05 -11.84
C VAL A 183 60.81 13.95 -12.26
N PHE A 184 61.28 12.93 -12.99
CA PHE A 184 60.45 11.78 -13.36
C PHE A 184 59.94 11.01 -12.15
N TRP A 185 60.82 10.65 -11.19
CA TRP A 185 60.40 9.94 -9.98
C TRP A 185 59.49 10.78 -9.07
N ALA A 186 59.70 12.10 -8.99
CA ALA A 186 58.80 13.00 -8.28
C ALA A 186 57.40 13.05 -8.94
N ALA A 187 57.32 13.08 -10.27
CA ALA A 187 56.05 13.04 -11.00
C ALA A 187 55.32 11.69 -10.81
N VAL A 188 56.05 10.57 -10.87
CA VAL A 188 55.48 9.23 -10.58
C VAL A 188 54.96 9.15 -9.15
N ALA A 189 55.73 9.63 -8.16
CA ALA A 189 55.30 9.66 -6.76
C ALA A 189 54.07 10.57 -6.53
N ALA A 190 53.99 11.72 -7.21
CA ALA A 190 52.83 12.60 -7.15
C ALA A 190 51.57 11.97 -7.76
N ILE A 191 51.70 11.29 -8.91
CA ILE A 191 50.60 10.55 -9.54
C ILE A 191 50.16 9.38 -8.64
N LEU A 192 51.11 8.62 -8.08
CA LEU A 192 50.79 7.53 -7.16
C LEU A 192 50.08 8.05 -5.90
N GLY A 193 50.53 9.18 -5.34
CA GLY A 193 49.89 9.87 -4.23
C GLY A 193 48.47 10.34 -4.56
N LEU A 194 48.24 10.88 -5.76
CA LEU A 194 46.90 11.28 -6.23
C LEU A 194 45.98 10.07 -6.46
N VAL A 195 46.50 8.96 -6.98
CA VAL A 195 45.75 7.71 -7.14
C VAL A 195 45.41 7.10 -5.78
N ILE A 196 46.37 7.03 -4.84
CA ILE A 196 46.14 6.55 -3.48
C ILE A 196 45.15 7.46 -2.74
N PHE A 197 45.26 8.79 -2.86
CA PHE A 197 44.31 9.73 -2.28
C PHE A 197 42.91 9.63 -2.91
N GLY A 198 42.83 9.40 -4.23
CA GLY A 198 41.59 9.15 -4.95
C GLY A 198 40.91 7.86 -4.51
N VAL A 199 41.64 6.75 -4.47
CA VAL A 199 41.17 5.45 -3.96
C VAL A 199 40.78 5.56 -2.48
N TYR A 200 41.56 6.25 -1.66
CA TYR A 200 41.24 6.50 -0.24
C TYR A 200 39.94 7.31 -0.11
N LYS A 201 39.76 8.41 -0.85
CA LYS A 201 38.49 9.17 -0.85
C LYS A 201 37.31 8.38 -1.44
N PHE A 202 37.53 7.44 -2.34
CA PHE A 202 36.48 6.61 -2.92
C PHE A 202 36.05 5.48 -1.96
N ALA A 203 37.01 4.82 -1.32
CA ALA A 203 36.78 3.79 -0.31
C ALA A 203 36.18 4.39 0.98
N ALA A 204 36.75 5.47 1.52
CA ALA A 204 36.25 6.17 2.70
C ALA A 204 34.90 6.89 2.48
N ARG A 205 34.37 6.90 1.25
CA ARG A 205 33.00 7.34 0.94
C ARG A 205 31.97 6.20 0.95
N ARG A 206 32.39 4.94 0.96
CA ARG A 206 31.50 3.78 1.05
C ARG A 206 31.40 3.28 2.50
N SER A 207 30.82 4.11 3.36
CA SER A 207 29.98 3.54 4.42
C SER A 207 28.81 2.80 3.75
N PRO A 208 28.39 1.62 4.24
CA PRO A 208 27.16 1.00 3.76
C PRO A 208 25.97 1.96 3.97
N PRO A 209 24.96 1.96 3.08
CA PRO A 209 23.76 2.76 3.27
C PRO A 209 23.08 2.40 4.60
N PRO A 210 22.50 3.37 5.33
CA PRO A 210 21.76 3.07 6.54
C PRO A 210 20.61 2.12 6.23
N PHE A 211 20.37 1.18 7.14
CA PHE A 211 19.34 0.13 7.01
C PHE A 211 19.59 -0.88 5.86
N GLU A 212 20.84 -1.12 5.45
CA GLU A 212 21.17 -2.20 4.49
C GLU A 212 20.74 -3.57 5.02
N LYS A 213 20.90 -3.80 6.32
CA LYS A 213 20.39 -4.97 7.04
C LYS A 213 19.61 -4.48 8.25
N ILE A 214 18.38 -4.95 8.45
CA ILE A 214 17.54 -4.48 9.55
C ILE A 214 17.08 -5.62 10.46
N ARG A 215 16.83 -5.27 11.72
CA ARG A 215 16.15 -6.09 12.70
C ARG A 215 14.90 -5.36 13.17
N LEU A 216 13.74 -5.96 12.95
CA LEU A 216 12.49 -5.54 13.56
C LEU A 216 12.40 -6.12 14.98
N THR A 217 11.93 -5.33 15.94
CA THR A 217 11.69 -5.74 17.34
C THR A 217 10.37 -5.15 17.82
N LYS A 218 9.38 -6.01 18.11
CA LYS A 218 8.07 -5.58 18.64
C LYS A 218 8.24 -5.13 20.10
N LEU A 219 7.84 -3.89 20.40
CA LEU A 219 8.03 -3.25 21.70
C LEU A 219 6.80 -3.35 22.60
N THR A 220 5.60 -3.23 22.01
CA THR A 220 4.32 -3.41 22.71
C THR A 220 3.59 -4.65 22.21
N THR A 221 2.66 -5.14 23.02
CA THR A 221 1.77 -6.27 22.68
C THR A 221 0.34 -5.97 23.14
N THR A 222 -0.10 -4.71 23.00
CA THR A 222 -1.44 -4.27 23.43
C THR A 222 -2.45 -4.35 22.29
N GLY A 223 -1.99 -4.24 21.04
CA GLY A 223 -2.84 -4.17 19.85
C GLY A 223 -3.66 -2.89 19.70
N LYS A 224 -3.52 -1.91 20.61
CA LYS A 224 -4.36 -0.69 20.69
C LYS A 224 -3.62 0.61 20.40
N ILE A 225 -2.43 0.53 19.79
CA ILE A 225 -1.57 1.69 19.52
C ILE A 225 -2.10 2.51 18.35
N ILE A 226 -2.20 3.83 18.53
CA ILE A 226 -2.69 4.77 17.51
C ILE A 226 -1.53 5.35 16.68
N THR A 227 -0.51 5.86 17.39
CA THR A 227 0.71 6.49 16.85
C THR A 227 1.88 6.33 17.84
N ALA A 228 3.12 6.53 17.40
CA ALA A 228 4.33 6.48 18.22
C ALA A 228 5.43 7.45 17.75
N ALA A 229 6.40 7.74 18.61
CA ALA A 229 7.62 8.48 18.28
C ALA A 229 8.81 8.03 19.14
N VAL A 230 10.02 8.07 18.59
CA VAL A 230 11.29 7.84 19.34
C VAL A 230 11.88 9.15 19.89
N SER A 231 12.56 9.10 21.04
CA SER A 231 13.37 10.23 21.52
C SER A 231 14.65 10.40 20.71
N PRO A 232 15.20 11.62 20.55
CA PRO A 232 16.39 11.85 19.73
C PRO A 232 17.61 11.06 20.21
N ASP A 233 17.71 10.80 21.51
CA ASP A 233 18.81 10.05 22.12
C ASP A 233 18.70 8.52 21.98
N GLY A 234 17.65 8.02 21.33
CA GLY A 234 17.41 6.59 21.10
C GLY A 234 17.14 5.76 22.35
N LYS A 235 16.84 6.39 23.50
CA LYS A 235 16.62 5.65 24.77
C LYS A 235 15.15 5.46 25.15
N ASN A 236 14.24 6.26 24.61
CA ASN A 236 12.82 6.23 24.94
C ASN A 236 11.94 6.25 23.68
N PHE A 237 10.69 5.84 23.84
CA PHE A 237 9.64 6.08 22.87
C PHE A 237 8.35 6.51 23.57
N ALA A 238 7.63 7.44 22.95
CA ALA A 238 6.29 7.82 23.35
C ALA A 238 5.26 7.17 22.42
N TYR A 239 4.08 6.84 22.94
CA TYR A 239 3.00 6.26 22.16
C TYR A 239 1.62 6.68 22.66
N VAL A 240 0.65 6.67 21.76
CA VAL A 240 -0.77 6.84 22.06
C VAL A 240 -1.44 5.48 22.06
N THR A 241 -2.26 5.19 23.09
CA THR A 241 -3.09 3.99 23.16
C THR A 241 -4.55 4.36 23.42
N ALA A 242 -5.47 3.62 22.83
CA ALA A 242 -6.91 3.79 23.02
C ALA A 242 -7.50 2.67 23.92
N GLU A 243 -8.33 3.04 24.89
CA GLU A 243 -8.99 2.14 25.83
C GLU A 243 -10.38 2.68 26.20
N ALA A 244 -11.41 1.84 26.19
CA ALA A 244 -12.79 2.21 26.55
C ALA A 244 -13.41 3.43 25.81
N GLY A 245 -12.84 3.84 24.66
CA GLY A 245 -13.26 5.03 23.90
C GLY A 245 -12.45 6.30 24.21
N GLN A 246 -11.52 6.23 25.16
CA GLN A 246 -10.60 7.30 25.53
C GLN A 246 -9.20 7.02 24.98
N GLN A 247 -8.40 8.07 24.75
CA GLN A 247 -6.98 7.94 24.41
C GLN A 247 -6.10 8.52 25.52
N SER A 248 -4.87 8.03 25.62
CA SER A 248 -3.85 8.49 26.60
C SER A 248 -2.45 8.42 25.98
N ILE A 249 -1.53 9.27 26.47
CA ILE A 249 -0.14 9.32 25.99
C ILE A 249 0.79 8.73 27.06
N TRP A 250 1.65 7.81 26.63
CA TRP A 250 2.58 7.07 27.48
C TRP A 250 4.02 7.22 26.98
N LEU A 251 4.98 7.12 27.90
CA LEU A 251 6.42 7.10 27.65
C LEU A 251 7.02 5.80 28.19
N ARG A 252 7.97 5.19 27.47
CA ARG A 252 8.69 4.00 27.93
C ARG A 252 10.15 4.02 27.42
N GLN A 253 11.05 3.39 28.18
CA GLN A 253 12.42 3.15 27.74
C GLN A 253 12.50 2.03 26.68
N LEU A 254 13.50 2.12 25.80
CA LEU A 254 13.82 1.12 24.78
C LEU A 254 14.73 0.00 25.32
N SER A 255 15.58 0.32 26.30
CA SER A 255 16.58 -0.61 26.86
C SER A 255 16.03 -1.53 27.95
N THR A 256 14.81 -1.30 28.44
CA THR A 256 14.19 -2.08 29.53
C THR A 256 12.80 -2.54 29.11
N SER A 257 12.42 -3.76 29.51
CA SER A 257 11.04 -4.25 29.40
C SER A 257 10.10 -3.63 30.44
N SER A 258 10.61 -2.73 31.28
CA SER A 258 9.94 -2.12 32.43
C SER A 258 8.73 -1.24 32.06
N ASN A 259 7.99 -0.85 33.11
CA ASN A 259 6.71 -0.16 33.04
C ASN A 259 6.77 1.12 32.20
N SER A 260 5.78 1.29 31.32
CA SER A 260 5.46 2.59 30.73
C SER A 260 4.92 3.56 31.80
N VAL A 261 5.20 4.84 31.63
CA VAL A 261 4.67 5.94 32.44
C VAL A 261 3.61 6.70 31.63
N GLN A 262 2.41 6.85 32.18
CA GLN A 262 1.36 7.66 31.56
C GLN A 262 1.66 9.15 31.80
N ILE A 263 1.84 9.93 30.74
CA ILE A 263 2.20 11.36 30.81
C ILE A 263 1.02 12.29 30.48
N VAL A 264 0.01 11.80 29.75
CA VAL A 264 -1.28 12.48 29.54
C VAL A 264 -2.41 11.51 29.88
N GLN A 265 -3.37 11.99 30.66
CA GLN A 265 -4.47 11.19 31.22
C GLN A 265 -5.45 10.70 30.13
N PRO A 266 -6.20 9.61 30.37
CA PRO A 266 -7.30 9.17 29.51
C PRO A 266 -8.37 10.26 29.35
N ALA A 267 -8.72 10.56 28.10
CA ALA A 267 -9.79 11.49 27.75
C ALA A 267 -10.43 11.12 26.41
N GLU A 268 -11.65 11.62 26.14
CA GLU A 268 -12.37 11.42 24.87
C GLU A 268 -11.88 12.37 23.76
N PHE A 269 -10.56 12.45 23.60
CA PHE A 269 -9.89 13.19 22.53
C PHE A 269 -9.06 12.24 21.67
N ASP A 270 -8.85 12.61 20.41
CA ASP A 270 -7.94 11.89 19.53
C ASP A 270 -6.55 12.55 19.62
N TYR A 271 -5.53 11.79 20.04
CA TYR A 271 -4.15 12.26 20.17
C TYR A 271 -3.29 11.69 19.04
N HIS A 272 -2.56 12.56 18.34
CA HIS A 272 -1.73 12.14 17.20
C HIS A 272 -0.51 13.04 16.98
N GLY A 273 0.36 12.65 16.05
CA GLY A 273 1.49 13.48 15.62
C GLY A 273 2.55 13.76 16.68
N LEU A 274 2.90 12.75 17.49
CA LEU A 274 3.91 12.87 18.54
C LEU A 274 5.27 13.31 17.98
N THR A 275 5.86 14.38 18.52
CA THR A 275 7.21 14.87 18.18
C THR A 275 7.97 15.20 19.47
N PHE A 276 9.15 14.63 19.68
CA PHE A 276 10.03 15.04 20.78
C PHE A 276 10.75 16.36 20.47
N SER A 277 11.05 17.16 21.50
CA SER A 277 12.12 18.16 21.42
C SER A 277 13.49 17.50 21.19
N ARG A 278 14.43 18.21 20.57
CA ARG A 278 15.79 17.72 20.26
C ARG A 278 16.59 17.43 21.52
N ASP A 279 16.33 18.15 22.61
CA ASP A 279 16.88 17.88 23.93
C ASP A 279 16.22 16.70 24.69
N GLY A 280 15.05 16.23 24.24
CA GLY A 280 14.28 15.16 24.89
C GLY A 280 13.47 15.58 26.14
N SER A 281 13.42 16.88 26.49
CA SER A 281 12.66 17.38 27.65
C SER A 281 11.14 17.42 27.45
N TYR A 282 10.67 17.46 26.20
CA TYR A 282 9.25 17.65 25.87
C TYR A 282 8.76 16.72 24.76
N ILE A 283 7.46 16.44 24.79
CA ILE A 283 6.69 15.86 23.70
C ILE A 283 5.63 16.86 23.26
N TYR A 284 5.67 17.20 21.97
CA TYR A 284 4.64 17.92 21.24
C TYR A 284 3.66 16.90 20.65
N TYR A 285 2.37 17.23 20.64
CA TYR A 285 1.33 16.38 20.08
C TYR A 285 0.12 17.20 19.66
N VAL A 286 -0.61 16.72 18.65
CA VAL A 286 -1.90 17.30 18.28
C VAL A 286 -3.00 16.64 19.12
N ARG A 287 -3.88 17.46 19.68
CA ARG A 287 -5.18 17.05 20.21
C ARG A 287 -6.25 17.50 19.23
N SER A 288 -7.04 16.55 18.76
CA SER A 288 -8.27 16.77 18.01
C SER A 288 -9.49 16.32 18.82
N GLU A 289 -10.61 17.01 18.61
CA GLU A 289 -11.89 16.74 19.26
C GLU A 289 -12.98 16.82 18.18
N LYS A 290 -14.03 16.00 18.28
CA LYS A 290 -15.02 15.88 17.20
C LYS A 290 -15.69 17.23 16.96
N PHE A 291 -15.62 17.70 15.71
CA PHE A 291 -16.24 18.95 15.24
C PHE A 291 -15.58 20.25 15.77
N VAL A 292 -14.39 20.15 16.37
CA VAL A 292 -13.59 21.28 16.86
C VAL A 292 -12.24 21.30 16.11
N PRO A 293 -11.71 22.47 15.70
CA PRO A 293 -10.37 22.55 15.10
C PRO A 293 -9.29 21.95 16.00
N SER A 294 -8.39 21.18 15.37
CA SER A 294 -7.24 20.56 16.03
C SER A 294 -6.28 21.61 16.61
N ALA A 295 -5.61 21.27 17.72
CA ALA A 295 -4.67 22.19 18.36
C ALA A 295 -3.39 21.49 18.83
N LEU A 296 -2.28 22.22 18.79
CA LEU A 296 -0.96 21.73 19.21
C LEU A 296 -0.77 21.91 20.72
N TYR A 297 -0.33 20.86 21.39
CA TYR A 297 0.01 20.84 22.80
C TYR A 297 1.45 20.36 23.02
N ARG A 298 2.02 20.75 24.16
CA ARG A 298 3.32 20.28 24.66
C ARG A 298 3.20 19.80 26.10
N VAL A 299 3.81 18.65 26.42
CA VAL A 299 3.92 18.08 27.77
C VAL A 299 5.38 17.75 28.09
N PRO A 300 5.87 17.94 29.34
CA PRO A 300 7.21 17.48 29.73
C PRO A 300 7.32 15.95 29.67
N THR A 301 8.49 15.41 29.29
CA THR A 301 8.71 13.95 29.25
C THR A 301 8.68 13.28 30.62
N LEU A 302 8.98 14.02 31.69
CA LEU A 302 8.82 13.56 33.08
C LEU A 302 7.37 13.61 33.58
N GLY A 303 6.40 13.97 32.73
CA GLY A 303 5.01 14.24 33.09
C GLY A 303 4.80 15.67 33.61
N GLY A 304 3.55 16.13 33.59
CA GLY A 304 3.17 17.47 34.04
C GLY A 304 1.85 17.94 33.42
N ALA A 305 1.55 19.22 33.57
CA ALA A 305 0.44 19.85 32.85
C ALA A 305 0.81 20.03 31.36
N SER A 306 -0.13 19.71 30.47
CA SER A 306 0.02 19.99 29.04
C SER A 306 -0.32 21.45 28.74
N VAL A 307 0.52 22.13 27.97
CA VAL A 307 0.34 23.53 27.56
C VAL A 307 -0.12 23.56 26.10
N LYS A 308 -1.20 24.27 25.81
CA LYS A 308 -1.64 24.58 24.43
C LYS A 308 -0.68 25.62 23.84
N LEU A 309 -0.21 25.40 22.62
CA LEU A 309 0.69 26.31 21.92
C LEU A 309 -0.01 27.05 20.77
N ALA A 310 -0.70 26.30 19.91
CA ALA A 310 -1.31 26.83 18.68
C ALA A 310 -2.70 26.23 18.42
N GLU A 311 -3.50 26.94 17.62
CA GLU A 311 -4.81 26.51 17.13
C GLU A 311 -4.78 26.21 15.62
N ASP A 312 -5.77 25.45 15.15
CA ASP A 312 -5.93 25.10 13.73
C ASP A 312 -4.69 24.35 13.18
N VAL A 313 -4.23 23.33 13.92
CA VAL A 313 -3.05 22.52 13.58
C VAL A 313 -3.48 21.11 13.20
N ASP A 314 -3.63 20.85 11.90
CA ASP A 314 -4.20 19.63 11.33
C ASP A 314 -3.37 18.35 11.46
N GLY A 315 -2.09 18.46 11.87
CA GLY A 315 -1.18 17.32 11.84
C GLY A 315 0.18 17.57 12.52
N PRO A 316 1.09 16.59 12.45
CA PRO A 316 2.32 16.59 13.25
C PRO A 316 3.19 17.82 13.01
N ALA A 317 3.41 18.62 14.05
CA ALA A 317 4.34 19.75 14.03
C ALA A 317 5.80 19.27 14.21
N THR A 318 6.75 20.02 13.64
CA THR A 318 8.19 19.71 13.67
C THR A 318 9.03 20.95 14.04
N LEU A 319 10.14 20.75 14.75
CA LEU A 319 10.98 21.82 15.31
C LEU A 319 12.19 22.16 14.42
N SER A 320 12.48 23.45 14.32
CA SER A 320 13.73 23.96 13.73
C SER A 320 14.97 23.37 14.44
N PRO A 321 16.15 23.35 13.79
CA PRO A 321 17.38 22.86 14.41
C PRO A 321 17.80 23.56 15.71
N ASP A 322 17.36 24.80 15.91
CA ASP A 322 17.63 25.62 17.09
C ASP A 322 16.45 25.69 18.08
N GLU A 323 15.39 24.89 17.84
CA GLU A 323 14.17 24.75 18.65
C GLU A 323 13.41 26.05 18.94
N LYS A 324 13.59 27.11 18.14
CA LYS A 324 12.82 28.36 18.28
C LYS A 324 11.55 28.41 17.43
N GLN A 325 11.47 27.60 16.37
CA GLN A 325 10.36 27.61 15.43
C GLN A 325 9.74 26.23 15.24
N LEU A 326 8.44 26.24 14.99
CA LEU A 326 7.60 25.13 14.61
C LEU A 326 7.27 25.28 13.11
N ALA A 327 7.18 24.14 12.42
CA ALA A 327 6.56 24.05 11.11
C ALA A 327 5.45 22.99 11.13
N PHE A 328 4.32 23.30 10.49
CA PHE A 328 3.19 22.40 10.29
C PHE A 328 2.47 22.74 9.00
N VAL A 329 1.64 21.81 8.50
CA VAL A 329 0.79 22.05 7.33
C VAL A 329 -0.63 22.27 7.81
N ARG A 330 -1.29 23.31 7.28
CA ARG A 330 -2.68 23.68 7.55
C ARG A 330 -3.49 23.67 6.25
N GLY A 331 -4.67 23.06 6.27
CA GLY A 331 -5.64 23.07 5.19
C GLY A 331 -6.66 24.19 5.33
N TYR A 332 -7.04 24.80 4.21
CA TYR A 332 -8.11 25.77 4.13
C TYR A 332 -9.16 25.25 3.13
N PRO A 333 -10.15 24.44 3.59
CA PRO A 333 -11.08 23.76 2.70
C PRO A 333 -11.86 24.71 1.80
N ASP A 334 -12.29 25.86 2.33
CA ASP A 334 -13.15 26.82 1.62
C ASP A 334 -12.44 27.58 0.49
N SER A 335 -11.12 27.76 0.58
CA SER A 335 -10.29 28.35 -0.49
C SER A 335 -9.57 27.32 -1.36
N HIS A 336 -9.79 26.03 -1.11
CA HIS A 336 -9.08 24.90 -1.73
C HIS A 336 -7.55 25.09 -1.70
N GLU A 337 -7.04 25.51 -0.54
CA GLU A 337 -5.65 25.90 -0.32
C GLU A 337 -5.04 25.03 0.78
N THR A 338 -3.74 24.76 0.68
CA THR A 338 -2.93 24.17 1.76
C THR A 338 -1.66 24.99 1.92
N ALA A 339 -1.23 25.25 3.16
CA ALA A 339 -0.08 26.09 3.44
C ALA A 339 0.91 25.42 4.39
N MET A 340 2.20 25.71 4.18
CA MET A 340 3.24 25.46 5.17
C MET A 340 3.25 26.67 6.13
N MET A 341 2.88 26.42 7.38
CA MET A 341 2.87 27.42 8.44
C MET A 341 4.21 27.37 9.18
N ILE A 342 4.74 28.55 9.52
CA ILE A 342 5.90 28.73 10.41
C ILE A 342 5.47 29.62 11.58
N GLU A 343 5.80 29.22 12.80
CA GLU A 343 5.43 29.88 14.05
C GLU A 343 6.57 29.74 15.07
N ASN A 344 6.70 30.66 16.02
CA ASN A 344 7.66 30.53 17.11
C ASN A 344 7.14 29.56 18.20
N THR A 345 8.03 28.90 18.94
CA THR A 345 7.67 27.95 20.02
C THR A 345 7.00 28.58 21.26
N ASP A 346 6.76 29.88 21.24
CA ASP A 346 6.00 30.66 22.24
C ASP A 346 4.59 31.07 21.76
N GLY A 347 4.18 30.66 20.55
CA GLY A 347 2.86 31.00 19.97
C GLY A 347 2.83 32.36 19.27
N THR A 348 3.99 32.88 18.83
CA THR A 348 4.10 34.18 18.15
C THR A 348 4.61 34.07 16.71
N GLY A 349 4.39 35.10 15.91
CA GLY A 349 5.02 35.23 14.59
C GLY A 349 4.53 34.26 13.51
N GLU A 350 3.30 33.72 13.65
CA GLU A 350 2.71 32.83 12.64
C GLU A 350 2.69 33.49 11.24
N HIS A 351 3.22 32.79 10.24
CA HIS A 351 3.15 33.20 8.84
C HIS A 351 3.16 31.99 7.90
N ARG A 352 2.70 32.21 6.65
CA ARG A 352 2.74 31.20 5.58
C ARG A 352 4.11 31.28 4.87
N LEU A 353 4.88 30.19 4.88
CA LEU A 353 6.12 30.06 4.10
C LEU A 353 5.85 29.80 2.62
N VAL A 354 4.89 28.91 2.34
CA VAL A 354 4.41 28.63 0.99
C VAL A 354 2.93 28.25 1.05
N SER A 355 2.19 28.53 -0.02
CA SER A 355 0.78 28.17 -0.15
C SER A 355 0.49 27.62 -1.53
N VAL A 356 -0.26 26.53 -1.57
CA VAL A 356 -0.59 25.76 -2.77
C VAL A 356 -2.11 25.75 -2.93
N LYS A 357 -2.61 26.06 -4.13
CA LYS A 357 -4.03 26.26 -4.42
C LYS A 357 -4.51 25.41 -5.58
N GLY A 358 -5.73 24.88 -5.46
CA GLY A 358 -6.41 24.15 -6.53
C GLY A 358 -6.23 22.62 -6.46
N PRO A 359 -6.73 21.88 -7.47
CA PRO A 359 -6.72 20.41 -7.46
C PRO A 359 -5.33 19.81 -7.69
N THR A 360 -4.44 20.50 -8.41
CA THR A 360 -3.23 19.90 -8.96
C THR A 360 -2.24 19.52 -7.88
N ASP A 361 -1.78 20.45 -7.04
CA ASP A 361 -0.84 20.14 -5.95
C ASP A 361 -1.49 20.37 -4.59
N THR A 362 -1.13 19.55 -3.59
CA THR A 362 -1.67 19.66 -2.23
C THR A 362 -0.60 19.27 -1.21
N LEU A 363 -0.25 20.17 -0.29
CA LEU A 363 0.54 19.83 0.89
C LEU A 363 -0.32 18.96 1.82
N MET A 364 0.20 17.84 2.29
CA MET A 364 -0.59 16.90 3.08
C MET A 364 -0.60 17.29 4.57
N PRO A 365 -1.75 17.66 5.18
CA PRO A 365 -1.77 18.15 6.57
C PRO A 365 -1.43 17.04 7.57
N ASN A 366 -2.14 15.92 7.47
CA ASN A 366 -2.12 14.82 8.44
C ASN A 366 -0.79 14.03 8.49
N THR A 367 0.14 14.25 7.55
CA THR A 367 1.40 13.50 7.49
C THR A 367 2.52 14.14 8.30
N GLY A 368 2.51 15.48 8.43
CA GLY A 368 3.54 16.24 9.14
C GLY A 368 4.83 16.43 8.31
N PRO A 369 5.39 17.66 8.26
CA PRO A 369 6.67 17.92 7.61
C PRO A 369 7.87 17.60 8.52
N SER A 370 9.09 17.72 7.99
CA SER A 370 10.35 17.53 8.73
C SER A 370 11.44 18.51 8.30
N TRP A 371 12.04 19.23 9.25
CA TRP A 371 13.17 20.14 9.00
C TRP A 371 14.46 19.38 8.67
N SER A 372 15.23 19.90 7.70
CA SER A 372 16.62 19.51 7.48
C SER A 372 17.48 19.86 8.71
N PRO A 373 18.54 19.09 9.05
CA PRO A 373 19.41 19.39 10.18
C PRO A 373 20.15 20.74 10.08
N ASP A 374 20.31 21.30 8.88
CA ASP A 374 20.91 22.62 8.67
C ASP A 374 19.89 23.78 8.62
N GLY A 375 18.59 23.48 8.72
CA GLY A 375 17.50 24.45 8.86
C GLY A 375 17.08 25.16 7.59
N LYS A 376 17.69 24.85 6.43
CA LYS A 376 17.41 25.56 5.17
C LYS A 376 16.24 24.99 4.37
N VAL A 377 15.84 23.76 4.66
CA VAL A 377 14.85 23.01 3.89
C VAL A 377 13.86 22.33 4.84
N ILE A 378 12.59 22.30 4.45
CA ILE A 378 11.56 21.48 5.07
C ILE A 378 11.13 20.42 4.05
N ALA A 379 11.24 19.14 4.39
CA ALA A 379 10.65 18.05 3.63
C ALA A 379 9.15 17.96 3.95
N CYS A 380 8.32 17.89 2.92
CA CYS A 380 6.87 17.73 3.06
C CYS A 380 6.34 16.73 2.03
N PRO A 381 5.44 15.80 2.42
CA PRO A 381 4.63 15.06 1.48
C PRO A 381 3.71 15.97 0.66
N VAL A 382 3.67 15.72 -0.64
CA VAL A 382 2.85 16.45 -1.61
C VAL A 382 2.09 15.44 -2.45
N ARG A 383 0.77 15.63 -2.56
CA ARG A 383 -0.04 14.96 -3.57
C ARG A 383 -0.12 15.84 -4.82
N THR A 384 0.15 15.25 -5.97
CA THR A 384 -0.06 15.84 -7.29
C THR A 384 -1.17 15.08 -8.03
N ILE A 385 -2.06 15.79 -8.71
CA ILE A 385 -3.07 15.26 -9.64
C ILE A 385 -2.70 15.77 -11.03
N ASP A 386 -2.49 14.86 -11.99
CA ASP A 386 -2.14 15.24 -13.36
C ASP A 386 -3.37 15.48 -14.26
N ALA A 387 -3.13 15.85 -15.52
CA ALA A 387 -4.18 16.19 -16.49
C ALA A 387 -5.12 15.03 -16.86
N SER A 388 -4.79 13.77 -16.50
CA SER A 388 -5.67 12.61 -16.64
C SER A 388 -6.57 12.38 -15.41
N GLY A 389 -6.31 13.07 -14.31
CA GLY A 389 -6.94 12.82 -13.01
C GLY A 389 -6.22 11.78 -12.14
N GLU A 390 -5.14 11.16 -12.62
CA GLU A 390 -4.33 10.24 -11.81
C GLU A 390 -3.69 11.00 -10.64
N GLN A 391 -3.83 10.45 -9.43
CA GLN A 391 -3.30 11.04 -8.20
C GLN A 391 -2.02 10.29 -7.77
N ARG A 392 -0.92 11.02 -7.65
CA ARG A 392 0.38 10.51 -7.19
C ARG A 392 0.84 11.28 -5.96
N GLN A 393 1.61 10.65 -5.08
CA GLN A 393 2.18 11.28 -3.90
C GLN A 393 3.71 11.17 -3.90
N SER A 394 4.37 12.21 -3.44
CA SER A 394 5.83 12.34 -3.44
C SER A 394 6.30 13.14 -2.21
N VAL A 395 7.61 13.31 -2.05
CA VAL A 395 8.19 14.19 -1.03
C VAL A 395 8.90 15.35 -1.72
N SER A 396 8.55 16.57 -1.35
CA SER A 396 9.19 17.79 -1.84
C SER A 396 10.03 18.46 -0.76
N ALA A 397 11.16 19.04 -1.19
CA ALA A 397 11.94 20.00 -0.45
C ALA A 397 11.35 21.41 -0.66
N ILE A 398 10.99 22.09 0.42
CA ILE A 398 10.58 23.49 0.46
C ILE A 398 11.74 24.30 1.06
N ALA A 399 12.29 25.26 0.33
CA ALA A 399 13.35 26.13 0.84
C ALA A 399 12.78 27.19 1.81
N LEU A 400 13.48 27.45 2.91
CA LEU A 400 13.08 28.47 3.90
C LEU A 400 13.25 29.91 3.40
N GLU A 401 14.22 30.13 2.49
CA GLU A 401 14.61 31.47 2.01
C GLU A 401 13.54 32.14 1.11
N ASP A 402 12.93 31.37 0.21
CA ASP A 402 12.00 31.86 -0.82
C ASP A 402 10.69 31.04 -0.92
N GLY A 403 10.47 30.09 0.01
CA GLY A 403 9.31 29.18 -0.01
C GLY A 403 9.33 28.16 -1.17
N LYS A 404 10.41 28.10 -1.96
CA LYS A 404 10.39 27.39 -3.25
C LYS A 404 10.41 25.88 -3.08
N MET A 405 9.37 25.26 -3.63
CA MET A 405 9.20 23.81 -3.65
C MET A 405 9.96 23.17 -4.82
N LYS A 406 10.58 22.01 -4.59
CA LYS A 406 11.15 21.11 -5.59
C LYS A 406 10.94 19.65 -5.15
N PRO A 407 10.68 18.69 -6.04
CA PRO A 407 10.71 17.27 -5.70
C PRO A 407 12.06 16.88 -5.09
N LEU A 408 12.05 16.10 -4.01
CA LEU A 408 13.24 15.55 -3.35
C LEU A 408 13.65 14.21 -3.99
N THR A 409 12.70 13.50 -4.59
CA THR A 409 12.90 12.23 -5.31
C THR A 409 12.08 12.19 -6.59
N SER A 410 12.49 11.34 -7.55
CA SER A 410 11.70 10.99 -8.74
C SER A 410 10.73 9.83 -8.50
N LYS A 411 10.85 9.09 -7.39
CA LYS A 411 9.89 8.07 -7.01
C LYS A 411 8.59 8.74 -6.57
N SER A 412 7.47 8.20 -7.02
CA SER A 412 6.15 8.51 -6.49
C SER A 412 5.47 7.24 -5.98
N TRP A 413 4.44 7.46 -5.17
CA TRP A 413 3.71 6.47 -4.38
C TRP A 413 2.21 6.73 -4.52
N SER A 414 1.39 5.72 -4.20
CA SER A 414 -0.06 5.89 -4.10
C SER A 414 -0.46 6.60 -2.81
N GLN A 415 0.27 6.34 -1.71
CA GLN A 415 0.13 7.05 -0.44
C GLN A 415 1.49 7.29 0.21
N VAL A 416 1.73 8.50 0.72
CA VAL A 416 2.85 8.89 1.57
C VAL A 416 2.30 9.25 2.96
N GLY A 417 2.92 8.71 4.00
CA GLY A 417 2.66 9.02 5.41
C GLY A 417 3.69 9.99 5.96
N ARG A 418 4.02 9.82 7.24
CA ARG A 418 4.98 10.70 7.95
C ARG A 418 6.38 10.64 7.35
N VAL A 419 7.05 11.80 7.30
CA VAL A 419 8.48 11.93 6.95
C VAL A 419 9.30 12.31 8.18
N SER A 420 10.54 11.81 8.26
CA SER A 420 11.49 12.09 9.33
C SER A 420 12.90 12.21 8.76
N TRP A 421 13.46 13.42 8.70
CA TRP A 421 14.84 13.66 8.24
C TRP A 421 15.84 13.04 9.22
N ALA A 422 16.90 12.41 8.69
CA ALA A 422 17.99 11.91 9.50
C ALA A 422 18.85 13.04 10.08
N ALA A 423 19.24 12.95 11.35
CA ALA A 423 20.03 13.99 12.02
C ALA A 423 21.43 14.20 11.39
N ASP A 424 21.94 13.23 10.63
CA ASP A 424 23.19 13.32 9.87
C ASP A 424 23.04 13.98 8.48
N GLY A 425 21.81 14.35 8.10
CA GLY A 425 21.46 15.03 6.86
C GLY A 425 21.40 14.17 5.60
N LYS A 426 21.82 12.90 5.62
CA LYS A 426 22.05 12.07 4.41
C LYS A 426 20.77 11.52 3.75
N GLY A 427 19.60 11.82 4.29
CA GLY A 427 18.32 11.33 3.80
C GLY A 427 17.22 11.43 4.84
N LEU A 428 16.10 10.81 4.54
CA LEU A 428 14.89 10.77 5.37
C LEU A 428 14.24 9.39 5.33
N VAL A 429 13.60 9.02 6.43
CA VAL A 429 12.72 7.86 6.52
C VAL A 429 11.28 8.32 6.35
N LEU A 430 10.46 7.50 5.70
CA LEU A 430 9.02 7.72 5.59
C LEU A 430 8.23 6.40 5.60
N THR A 431 6.91 6.47 5.78
CA THR A 431 6.00 5.37 5.41
C THR A 431 5.33 5.67 4.07
N ALA A 432 5.25 4.70 3.17
CA ALA A 432 4.57 4.87 1.87
C ALA A 432 4.11 3.54 1.25
N ALA A 433 2.99 3.59 0.53
CA ALA A 433 2.45 2.50 -0.27
C ALA A 433 2.85 2.69 -1.74
N ASP A 434 3.34 1.64 -2.41
CA ASP A 434 3.72 1.75 -3.82
C ASP A 434 2.48 1.89 -4.73
N GLN A 435 2.66 2.30 -5.98
CA GLN A 435 1.59 2.38 -6.98
C GLN A 435 0.95 1.00 -7.21
N ASP A 436 1.78 -0.03 -7.37
CA ASP A 436 1.33 -1.43 -7.51
C ASP A 436 0.69 -2.01 -6.23
N SER A 437 0.94 -1.41 -5.06
CA SER A 437 0.59 -1.95 -3.73
C SER A 437 -0.06 -0.91 -2.83
N ALA A 438 -1.08 -0.23 -3.34
CA ALA A 438 -1.76 0.90 -2.67
C ALA A 438 -2.56 0.55 -1.41
N LEU A 439 -2.37 -0.65 -0.84
CA LEU A 439 -3.13 -1.20 0.29
C LEU A 439 -2.29 -1.41 1.56
N SER A 440 -0.95 -1.46 1.45
CA SER A 440 -0.02 -1.53 2.60
C SER A 440 1.02 -0.41 2.51
N GLN A 441 1.04 0.53 3.46
CA GLN A 441 2.19 1.42 3.63
C GLN A 441 3.35 0.63 4.25
N GLN A 442 4.52 0.74 3.66
CA GLN A 442 5.76 0.11 4.09
C GLN A 442 6.78 1.20 4.47
N VAL A 443 7.85 0.86 5.18
CA VAL A 443 8.88 1.84 5.57
C VAL A 443 9.88 1.99 4.43
N TRP A 444 10.22 3.24 4.08
CA TRP A 444 11.18 3.60 3.03
C TRP A 444 12.28 4.52 3.58
N TYR A 445 13.46 4.48 2.96
CA TYR A 445 14.51 5.47 3.07
C TYR A 445 14.67 6.19 1.73
N VAL A 446 14.86 7.52 1.74
CA VAL A 446 15.20 8.32 0.56
C VAL A 446 16.51 9.06 0.83
N SER A 447 17.52 8.88 -0.03
CA SER A 447 18.80 9.59 0.11
C SER A 447 18.66 11.09 -0.19
N TYR A 448 19.53 11.89 0.42
CA TYR A 448 19.63 13.32 0.15
C TYR A 448 21.11 13.70 -0.05
N PRO A 449 21.46 14.43 -1.14
CA PRO A 449 20.57 15.09 -2.10
C PRO A 449 20.14 14.26 -3.32
N GLU A 450 20.55 12.99 -3.47
CA GLU A 450 20.37 12.25 -4.73
C GLU A 450 18.93 11.72 -4.95
N GLY A 451 18.08 11.74 -3.92
CA GLY A 451 16.67 11.35 -4.04
C GLY A 451 16.44 9.85 -4.25
N LEU A 452 17.42 8.99 -3.96
CA LEU A 452 17.31 7.55 -4.20
C LEU A 452 16.42 6.89 -3.15
N ALA A 453 15.22 6.49 -3.57
CA ALA A 453 14.24 5.79 -2.73
C ALA A 453 14.54 4.29 -2.66
N ARG A 454 14.55 3.73 -1.44
CA ARG A 454 14.69 2.29 -1.17
C ARG A 454 13.69 1.85 -0.11
N GLN A 455 12.94 0.79 -0.40
CA GLN A 455 12.05 0.13 0.54
C GLN A 455 12.86 -0.63 1.61
N LEU A 456 12.43 -0.60 2.87
CA LEU A 456 13.11 -1.25 4.00
C LEU A 456 12.35 -2.51 4.49
N THR A 457 11.04 -2.40 4.63
CA THR A 457 10.13 -3.50 4.98
C THR A 457 9.33 -3.90 3.75
N ASN A 458 9.04 -5.19 3.56
CA ASN A 458 8.25 -5.66 2.40
C ASN A 458 7.34 -6.84 2.77
N ASP A 459 6.61 -6.64 3.88
CA ASP A 459 5.64 -7.55 4.44
C ASP A 459 4.18 -7.12 4.13
N LEU A 460 3.22 -7.86 4.67
CA LEU A 460 1.79 -7.66 4.48
C LEU A 460 1.17 -6.68 5.50
N SER A 461 1.89 -6.39 6.59
CA SER A 461 1.49 -5.42 7.62
C SER A 461 1.37 -4.01 7.02
N ASN A 462 0.85 -3.07 7.81
CA ASN A 462 0.75 -1.67 7.43
C ASN A 462 1.49 -0.79 8.45
N TYR A 463 2.48 -0.03 8.00
CA TYR A 463 3.34 0.80 8.86
C TYR A 463 2.96 2.28 8.81
N ARG A 464 2.84 2.90 9.98
CA ARG A 464 2.50 4.33 10.13
C ARG A 464 3.41 5.03 11.14
N ASP A 465 3.61 6.33 10.94
CA ASP A 465 4.35 7.22 11.83
C ASP A 465 5.82 6.80 12.11
N ALA A 466 6.55 6.44 11.06
CA ALA A 466 7.99 6.19 11.18
C ALA A 466 8.75 7.47 11.61
N THR A 467 9.46 7.37 12.73
CA THR A 467 10.28 8.42 13.33
C THR A 467 11.69 7.89 13.58
N LEU A 468 12.71 8.76 13.47
CA LEU A 468 14.11 8.38 13.55
C LEU A 468 14.81 9.01 14.77
N ALA A 469 15.65 8.24 15.46
CA ALA A 469 16.57 8.76 16.47
C ALA A 469 17.77 9.47 15.81
N ALA A 470 18.51 10.27 16.59
CA ALA A 470 19.64 11.04 16.08
C ALA A 470 20.88 10.18 15.73
N ASP A 471 20.83 8.87 16.00
CA ASP A 471 21.83 7.89 15.57
C ASP A 471 21.75 7.52 14.07
N ALA A 472 20.65 7.92 13.41
CA ALA A 472 20.25 7.54 12.06
C ALA A 472 20.22 6.02 11.79
N GLN A 473 20.06 5.22 12.85
CA GLN A 473 20.11 3.75 12.86
C GLN A 473 18.93 3.10 13.61
N THR A 474 18.15 3.88 14.36
CA THR A 474 16.97 3.42 15.10
C THR A 474 15.71 4.15 14.61
N ILE A 475 14.78 3.40 14.00
CA ILE A 475 13.43 3.85 13.64
C ILE A 475 12.44 3.30 14.67
N VAL A 476 11.44 4.10 15.08
CA VAL A 476 10.22 3.61 15.73
C VAL A 476 9.02 3.93 14.84
N THR A 477 8.13 2.96 14.68
CA THR A 477 6.94 3.00 13.80
C THR A 477 5.83 2.15 14.41
N VAL A 478 4.57 2.38 14.02
CA VAL A 478 3.43 1.54 14.41
C VAL A 478 3.19 0.52 13.30
N GLN A 479 3.42 -0.76 13.61
CA GLN A 479 2.98 -1.89 12.78
C GLN A 479 1.49 -2.13 13.05
N THR A 480 0.69 -2.26 11.99
CA THR A 480 -0.73 -2.57 12.07
C THR A 480 -1.03 -3.83 11.26
N ASP A 481 -1.47 -4.88 11.95
CA ASP A 481 -1.93 -6.13 11.37
C ASP A 481 -3.46 -6.15 11.37
N GLN A 482 -4.09 -6.42 10.22
CA GLN A 482 -5.54 -6.53 10.11
C GLN A 482 -5.91 -7.93 9.64
N GLN A 483 -6.86 -8.55 10.35
CA GLN A 483 -7.47 -9.81 9.95
C GLN A 483 -8.98 -9.62 9.74
N SER A 484 -9.50 -10.17 8.66
CA SER A 484 -10.93 -10.25 8.34
C SER A 484 -11.21 -11.55 7.60
N ASN A 485 -12.29 -12.22 8.03
CA ASN A 485 -12.87 -13.37 7.36
C ASN A 485 -14.39 -13.19 7.30
N ILE A 486 -15.06 -13.90 6.39
CA ILE A 486 -16.52 -13.79 6.22
C ILE A 486 -17.22 -14.84 7.07
N TRP A 487 -18.27 -14.40 7.76
CA TRP A 487 -19.13 -15.23 8.60
C TRP A 487 -20.58 -15.11 8.16
N VAL A 488 -21.29 -16.23 8.09
CA VAL A 488 -22.75 -16.28 7.92
C VAL A 488 -23.41 -16.41 9.30
N VAL A 489 -24.39 -15.57 9.59
CA VAL A 489 -25.01 -15.41 10.92
C VAL A 489 -26.53 -15.65 10.82
N PRO A 490 -27.03 -16.87 11.08
CA PRO A 490 -28.46 -17.19 11.00
C PRO A 490 -29.31 -16.45 12.03
N GLY A 491 -30.34 -15.73 11.59
CA GLY A 491 -31.25 -14.99 12.45
C GLY A 491 -30.58 -13.89 13.30
N ALA A 492 -29.42 -13.37 12.85
CA ALA A 492 -28.52 -12.50 13.61
C ALA A 492 -27.95 -13.11 14.92
N ASP A 493 -28.18 -14.39 15.20
CA ASP A 493 -27.64 -15.09 16.36
C ASP A 493 -26.12 -15.28 16.23
N ALA A 494 -25.38 -14.43 16.94
CA ALA A 494 -23.92 -14.45 16.97
C ALA A 494 -23.33 -15.77 17.51
N THR A 495 -24.09 -16.56 18.27
CA THR A 495 -23.64 -17.89 18.74
C THR A 495 -23.70 -18.96 17.65
N ARG A 496 -24.45 -18.70 16.58
CA ARG A 496 -24.60 -19.57 15.40
C ARG A 496 -23.82 -19.08 14.19
N ALA A 497 -22.93 -18.10 14.36
CA ALA A 497 -22.08 -17.57 13.30
C ALA A 497 -21.07 -18.62 12.80
N VAL A 498 -21.04 -18.88 11.49
CA VAL A 498 -20.14 -19.84 10.84
C VAL A 498 -19.16 -19.09 9.94
N GLN A 499 -17.86 -19.30 10.15
CA GLN A 499 -16.80 -18.76 9.29
C GLN A 499 -16.72 -19.57 7.99
N ILE A 500 -16.80 -18.89 6.85
CA ILE A 500 -16.82 -19.50 5.50
C ILE A 500 -15.59 -19.18 4.64
N THR A 501 -14.81 -18.14 4.98
CA THR A 501 -13.51 -17.87 4.34
C THR A 501 -12.36 -17.94 5.36
N TYR A 502 -11.14 -18.12 4.87
CA TYR A 502 -9.94 -18.37 5.71
C TYR A 502 -8.69 -17.61 5.22
N GLY A 503 -8.89 -16.48 4.52
CA GLY A 503 -7.83 -15.53 4.23
C GLY A 503 -7.54 -14.62 5.43
N ASN A 504 -7.02 -13.41 5.15
CA ASN A 504 -6.79 -12.37 6.16
C ASN A 504 -7.45 -11.02 5.84
N TYR A 505 -7.98 -10.80 4.63
CA TYR A 505 -8.53 -9.51 4.20
C TYR A 505 -9.92 -9.62 3.57
N ASP A 506 -10.62 -10.72 3.82
CA ASP A 506 -11.85 -11.06 3.11
C ASP A 506 -13.00 -10.13 3.53
N GLY A 507 -13.66 -9.56 2.53
CA GLY A 507 -14.81 -8.68 2.68
C GLY A 507 -14.54 -7.29 3.28
N VAL A 508 -13.29 -6.95 3.63
CA VAL A 508 -12.94 -5.69 4.35
C VAL A 508 -13.50 -4.44 3.67
N ASN A 509 -13.40 -4.37 2.35
CA ASN A 509 -13.85 -3.22 1.55
C ASN A 509 -15.13 -3.52 0.77
N GLY A 510 -15.86 -4.59 1.11
CA GLY A 510 -17.07 -4.96 0.40
C GLY A 510 -17.46 -6.43 0.50
N LEU A 511 -18.72 -6.70 0.84
CA LEU A 511 -19.41 -7.93 0.45
C LEU A 511 -20.89 -7.63 0.13
N SER A 512 -21.51 -8.51 -0.66
CA SER A 512 -22.95 -8.51 -0.91
C SER A 512 -23.49 -9.92 -1.23
N TRP A 513 -24.75 -10.18 -0.89
CA TRP A 513 -25.43 -11.43 -1.27
C TRP A 513 -25.93 -11.39 -2.71
N THR A 514 -25.84 -12.52 -3.41
CA THR A 514 -26.54 -12.73 -4.68
C THR A 514 -27.97 -13.22 -4.45
N PRO A 515 -28.92 -13.01 -5.40
CA PRO A 515 -30.28 -13.55 -5.29
C PRO A 515 -30.38 -15.08 -5.19
N ASP A 516 -29.39 -15.82 -5.69
CA ASP A 516 -29.28 -17.28 -5.53
C ASP A 516 -28.61 -17.72 -4.22
N GLY A 517 -28.24 -16.79 -3.34
CA GLY A 517 -27.74 -17.08 -1.99
C GLY A 517 -26.24 -17.32 -1.90
N LYS A 518 -25.45 -16.91 -2.91
CA LYS A 518 -23.98 -16.84 -2.83
C LYS A 518 -23.54 -15.50 -2.23
N ILE A 519 -22.26 -15.37 -1.91
CA ILE A 519 -21.67 -14.12 -1.42
C ILE A 519 -20.58 -13.68 -2.38
N ILE A 520 -20.66 -12.43 -2.86
CA ILE A 520 -19.59 -11.75 -3.59
C ILE A 520 -18.86 -10.84 -2.60
N TYR A 521 -17.53 -10.85 -2.61
CA TYR A 521 -16.72 -10.18 -1.60
C TYR A 521 -15.35 -9.73 -2.10
N THR A 522 -14.74 -8.76 -1.41
CA THR A 522 -13.37 -8.33 -1.70
C THR A 522 -12.35 -9.31 -1.16
N THR A 523 -11.47 -9.81 -2.02
CA THR A 523 -10.27 -10.60 -1.70
C THR A 523 -9.00 -9.76 -1.89
N ARG A 524 -7.91 -10.06 -1.16
CA ARG A 524 -6.59 -9.46 -1.40
C ARG A 524 -5.81 -10.33 -2.39
N ALA A 525 -5.64 -9.84 -3.62
CA ALA A 525 -4.88 -10.51 -4.67
C ALA A 525 -3.43 -9.99 -4.67
N GLY A 526 -2.66 -10.46 -3.68
CA GLY A 526 -1.29 -9.99 -3.43
C GLY A 526 -1.23 -8.51 -3.06
N ASN A 527 -0.74 -7.68 -3.98
CA ASN A 527 -0.65 -6.23 -3.80
C ASN A 527 -1.97 -5.49 -4.10
N GLY A 528 -2.88 -6.12 -4.87
CA GLY A 528 -4.18 -5.57 -5.26
C GLY A 528 -5.35 -6.13 -4.45
N GLN A 529 -6.56 -5.74 -4.84
CA GLN A 529 -7.82 -6.23 -4.27
C GLN A 529 -8.83 -6.47 -5.40
N ASN A 530 -9.45 -7.64 -5.40
CA ASN A 530 -10.39 -8.10 -6.42
C ASN A 530 -11.72 -8.50 -5.78
N LEU A 531 -12.70 -8.82 -6.62
CA LEU A 531 -13.92 -9.50 -6.21
C LEU A 531 -13.78 -11.01 -6.44
N SER A 532 -14.24 -11.79 -5.47
CA SER A 532 -14.46 -13.23 -5.57
C SER A 532 -15.91 -13.56 -5.21
N VAL A 533 -16.40 -14.70 -5.67
CA VAL A 533 -17.70 -15.28 -5.30
C VAL A 533 -17.48 -16.62 -4.58
N ILE A 534 -18.27 -16.90 -3.55
CA ILE A 534 -18.22 -18.14 -2.77
C ILE A 534 -19.63 -18.65 -2.46
N GLU A 535 -19.78 -19.97 -2.37
CA GLU A 535 -21.03 -20.59 -1.92
C GLU A 535 -21.30 -20.28 -0.44
N ARG A 536 -22.57 -20.34 -0.03
CA ARG A 536 -23.05 -20.02 1.33
C ARG A 536 -22.39 -20.82 2.46
N ASP A 537 -21.87 -22.01 2.15
CA ASP A 537 -21.20 -22.93 3.08
C ASP A 537 -19.66 -22.80 3.08
N GLY A 538 -19.10 -21.88 2.29
CA GLY A 538 -17.66 -21.77 2.04
C GLY A 538 -17.14 -22.64 0.89
N GLY A 539 -18.03 -23.34 0.18
CA GLY A 539 -17.68 -24.12 -1.00
C GLY A 539 -17.26 -23.26 -2.19
N ASN A 540 -16.42 -23.83 -3.05
CA ASN A 540 -16.10 -23.37 -4.41
C ASN A 540 -15.86 -21.84 -4.55
N PRO A 541 -14.90 -21.23 -3.84
CA PRO A 541 -14.49 -19.85 -4.10
C PRO A 541 -13.92 -19.71 -5.52
N VAL A 542 -14.31 -18.64 -6.23
CA VAL A 542 -13.87 -18.31 -7.60
C VAL A 542 -13.60 -16.80 -7.70
N GLU A 543 -12.52 -16.39 -8.36
CA GLU A 543 -12.24 -14.98 -8.67
C GLU A 543 -13.22 -14.47 -9.75
N LEU A 544 -13.90 -13.36 -9.47
CA LEU A 544 -14.93 -12.75 -10.35
C LEU A 544 -14.35 -11.64 -11.25
N THR A 545 -13.29 -10.96 -10.79
CA THR A 545 -12.66 -9.85 -11.54
C THR A 545 -11.16 -10.09 -11.66
N ALA A 546 -10.67 -10.37 -12.87
CA ALA A 546 -9.31 -10.85 -13.16
C ALA A 546 -8.19 -9.80 -12.99
N SER A 547 -8.02 -9.25 -11.78
CA SER A 547 -6.87 -8.42 -11.40
C SER A 547 -6.61 -7.15 -12.24
N GLU A 548 -7.65 -6.56 -12.85
CA GLU A 548 -7.58 -5.23 -13.46
C GLU A 548 -7.89 -4.15 -12.42
N GLY A 549 -6.86 -3.48 -11.92
CA GLY A 549 -6.98 -2.42 -10.91
C GLY A 549 -7.46 -2.89 -9.53
N ILE A 550 -7.79 -1.95 -8.66
CA ILE A 550 -8.37 -2.21 -7.33
C ILE A 550 -9.90 -2.24 -7.47
N ASN A 551 -10.52 -3.39 -7.21
CA ASN A 551 -11.95 -3.66 -7.38
C ASN A 551 -12.60 -3.91 -6.02
N ARG A 552 -13.57 -3.08 -5.61
CA ARG A 552 -14.13 -3.09 -4.24
C ARG A 552 -15.58 -2.60 -4.15
N ALA A 553 -16.17 -2.75 -2.96
CA ALA A 553 -17.55 -2.35 -2.65
C ALA A 553 -18.58 -2.86 -3.68
N PRO A 554 -18.74 -4.20 -3.83
CA PRO A 554 -19.71 -4.78 -4.73
C PRO A 554 -21.13 -4.66 -4.19
N ASP A 555 -22.09 -4.52 -5.10
CA ASP A 555 -23.52 -4.60 -4.85
C ASP A 555 -24.16 -5.36 -6.04
N VAL A 556 -25.20 -6.16 -5.80
CA VAL A 556 -25.75 -7.09 -6.82
C VAL A 556 -27.14 -6.64 -7.25
N SER A 557 -27.41 -6.66 -8.57
CA SER A 557 -28.76 -6.34 -9.06
C SER A 557 -29.77 -7.37 -8.55
N ARG A 558 -30.99 -6.93 -8.21
CA ARG A 558 -31.99 -7.80 -7.55
C ARG A 558 -32.50 -8.96 -8.42
N ASP A 559 -32.28 -8.87 -9.74
CA ASP A 559 -32.52 -9.94 -10.72
C ASP A 559 -31.31 -10.88 -10.93
N GLY A 560 -30.17 -10.58 -10.29
CA GLY A 560 -28.95 -11.38 -10.36
C GLY A 560 -28.22 -11.33 -11.70
N ARG A 561 -28.52 -10.37 -12.59
CA ARG A 561 -27.84 -10.23 -13.89
C ARG A 561 -26.46 -9.57 -13.76
N TYR A 562 -26.35 -8.53 -12.93
CA TYR A 562 -25.18 -7.66 -12.88
C TYR A 562 -24.61 -7.53 -11.46
N VAL A 563 -23.30 -7.34 -11.40
CA VAL A 563 -22.56 -6.96 -10.19
C VAL A 563 -21.97 -5.58 -10.46
N VAL A 564 -22.32 -4.60 -9.63
CA VAL A 564 -21.81 -3.22 -9.72
C VAL A 564 -20.78 -2.99 -8.62
N PHE A 565 -19.69 -2.30 -8.93
CA PHE A 565 -18.55 -2.17 -8.02
C PHE A 565 -17.70 -0.94 -8.36
N VAL A 566 -16.81 -0.58 -7.44
CA VAL A 566 -15.81 0.46 -7.65
C VAL A 566 -14.56 -0.17 -8.24
N SER A 567 -14.05 0.36 -9.35
CA SER A 567 -12.78 -0.06 -9.93
C SER A 567 -11.83 1.13 -10.11
N MET A 568 -10.53 0.90 -9.92
CA MET A 568 -9.46 1.86 -10.21
C MET A 568 -8.67 1.54 -11.49
N ARG A 569 -9.20 0.66 -12.37
CA ARG A 569 -8.46 0.16 -13.56
C ARG A 569 -8.10 1.21 -14.63
N THR A 570 -8.67 2.41 -14.54
CA THR A 570 -8.37 3.56 -15.41
C THR A 570 -7.72 4.74 -14.65
N GLY A 571 -7.06 4.47 -13.52
CA GLY A 571 -6.25 5.46 -12.77
C GLY A 571 -6.98 6.22 -11.66
N THR A 572 -8.31 6.25 -11.66
CA THR A 572 -9.13 6.81 -10.56
C THR A 572 -10.33 5.91 -10.25
N GLU A 573 -11.01 6.16 -9.12
CA GLU A 573 -12.22 5.45 -8.71
C GLU A 573 -13.38 5.72 -9.69
N HIS A 574 -13.95 4.69 -10.31
CA HIS A 574 -15.22 4.80 -11.04
C HIS A 574 -16.15 3.63 -10.71
N ILE A 575 -17.45 3.80 -11.01
CA ILE A 575 -18.41 2.70 -10.96
C ILE A 575 -18.35 1.90 -12.27
N TRP A 576 -18.21 0.59 -12.12
CA TRP A 576 -18.24 -0.41 -13.20
C TRP A 576 -19.34 -1.44 -12.93
N ARG A 577 -19.77 -2.13 -13.99
CA ARG A 577 -20.53 -3.39 -13.88
C ARG A 577 -19.82 -4.52 -14.61
N VAL A 578 -20.10 -5.75 -14.18
CA VAL A 578 -19.89 -7.00 -14.92
C VAL A 578 -21.19 -7.81 -14.91
N ASP A 579 -21.29 -8.78 -15.81
CA ASP A 579 -22.27 -9.87 -15.72
C ASP A 579 -21.96 -10.76 -14.49
N ARG A 580 -22.93 -11.57 -14.05
CA ARG A 580 -22.81 -12.43 -12.85
C ARG A 580 -21.64 -13.44 -12.85
N ASP A 581 -21.07 -13.74 -14.01
CA ASP A 581 -19.89 -14.59 -14.18
C ASP A 581 -18.55 -13.81 -14.26
N GLY A 582 -18.59 -12.48 -14.18
CA GLY A 582 -17.43 -11.59 -14.37
C GLY A 582 -17.28 -11.08 -15.81
N GLY A 583 -18.13 -11.54 -16.73
CA GLY A 583 -18.12 -11.18 -18.14
C GLY A 583 -18.51 -9.72 -18.43
N HIS A 584 -18.26 -9.31 -19.68
CA HIS A 584 -18.68 -8.03 -20.28
C HIS A 584 -18.48 -6.79 -19.38
N PRO A 585 -17.26 -6.52 -18.88
CA PRO A 585 -16.98 -5.36 -18.03
C PRO A 585 -17.33 -4.06 -18.74
N LYS A 586 -18.13 -3.22 -18.07
CA LYS A 586 -18.60 -1.93 -18.60
C LYS A 586 -18.48 -0.84 -17.54
N GLN A 587 -17.71 0.19 -17.88
CA GLN A 587 -17.64 1.43 -17.11
C GLN A 587 -19.01 2.14 -17.17
N LEU A 588 -19.49 2.61 -16.02
CA LEU A 588 -20.74 3.39 -15.92
C LEU A 588 -20.43 4.89 -15.75
N THR A 589 -19.47 5.24 -14.88
CA THR A 589 -19.12 6.64 -14.58
C THR A 589 -17.71 7.00 -15.04
N ASN A 590 -17.47 8.28 -15.33
CA ASN A 590 -16.21 8.81 -15.86
C ASN A 590 -15.84 10.17 -15.24
N GLY A 591 -16.21 10.40 -13.98
CA GLY A 591 -16.01 11.67 -13.29
C GLY A 591 -14.69 11.76 -12.51
N PRO A 592 -14.58 12.70 -11.55
CA PRO A 592 -13.35 12.92 -10.76
C PRO A 592 -13.06 11.82 -9.73
N GLY A 593 -14.00 10.92 -9.44
CA GLY A 593 -13.83 9.83 -8.48
C GLY A 593 -15.16 9.38 -7.90
N GLU A 594 -15.68 8.22 -8.31
CA GLU A 594 -16.99 7.71 -7.90
C GLU A 594 -16.88 6.42 -7.06
N ASN A 595 -17.64 6.33 -5.98
CA ASN A 595 -17.68 5.12 -5.14
C ASN A 595 -19.02 4.87 -4.43
N SER A 596 -19.04 3.85 -3.58
CA SER A 596 -20.21 3.41 -2.80
C SER A 596 -21.46 3.17 -3.66
N PRO A 597 -21.38 2.31 -4.71
CA PRO A 597 -22.53 2.01 -5.55
C PRO A 597 -23.59 1.22 -4.77
N GLY A 598 -24.85 1.36 -5.19
CA GLY A 598 -25.95 0.51 -4.77
C GLY A 598 -26.99 0.36 -5.88
N CYS A 599 -27.46 -0.85 -6.13
CA CYS A 599 -28.49 -1.12 -7.14
C CYS A 599 -29.89 -0.65 -6.66
N SER A 600 -30.73 -0.21 -7.60
CA SER A 600 -32.17 -0.09 -7.36
C SER A 600 -32.85 -1.47 -7.37
N PRO A 601 -33.96 -1.68 -6.62
CA PRO A 601 -34.64 -2.98 -6.57
C PRO A 601 -35.25 -3.42 -7.91
N ASP A 602 -35.50 -2.48 -8.81
CA ASP A 602 -35.99 -2.75 -10.17
C ASP A 602 -34.86 -3.09 -11.17
N GLY A 603 -33.60 -3.07 -10.72
CA GLY A 603 -32.43 -3.43 -11.52
C GLY A 603 -32.13 -2.45 -12.67
N ARG A 604 -32.66 -1.22 -12.66
CA ARG A 604 -32.48 -0.23 -13.75
C ARG A 604 -31.50 0.90 -13.44
N TRP A 605 -31.20 1.16 -12.17
CA TRP A 605 -30.36 2.29 -11.74
C TRP A 605 -29.28 1.84 -10.75
N VAL A 606 -28.21 2.63 -10.70
CA VAL A 606 -27.17 2.57 -9.68
C VAL A 606 -27.08 3.93 -9.01
N VAL A 607 -27.32 4.00 -7.69
CA VAL A 607 -27.00 5.17 -6.88
C VAL A 607 -25.53 5.12 -6.48
N TYR A 608 -24.84 6.25 -6.44
CA TYR A 608 -23.42 6.31 -6.09
C TYR A 608 -23.01 7.69 -5.56
N ILE A 609 -21.81 7.76 -5.00
CA ILE A 609 -21.21 8.97 -4.45
C ILE A 609 -20.13 9.50 -5.40
N SER A 610 -20.21 10.77 -5.78
CA SER A 610 -19.20 11.48 -6.59
C SER A 610 -18.32 12.36 -5.69
N ARG A 611 -17.00 12.24 -5.80
CA ARG A 611 -16.01 13.04 -5.05
C ARG A 611 -15.67 14.32 -5.82
N VAL A 612 -16.40 15.40 -5.56
CA VAL A 612 -16.05 16.74 -6.06
C VAL A 612 -15.10 17.46 -5.09
N MET A 613 -14.45 18.55 -5.52
CA MET A 613 -13.75 19.41 -4.56
C MET A 613 -14.78 20.04 -3.60
N GLY A 614 -14.46 20.05 -2.31
CA GLY A 614 -15.36 20.54 -1.25
C GLY A 614 -16.40 19.53 -0.73
N GLY A 615 -16.65 18.39 -1.40
CA GLY A 615 -17.68 17.45 -0.92
C GLY A 615 -17.80 16.13 -1.67
N ALA A 616 -18.58 15.21 -1.09
CA ALA A 616 -18.94 13.94 -1.71
C ALA A 616 -20.46 13.94 -1.92
N THR A 617 -20.94 14.05 -3.16
CA THR A 617 -22.36 14.27 -3.49
C THR A 617 -23.03 12.99 -3.98
N LEU A 618 -24.36 12.93 -3.92
CA LEU A 618 -25.14 11.73 -4.28
C LEU A 618 -25.80 11.90 -5.66
N SER A 619 -25.59 10.91 -6.53
CA SER A 619 -26.16 10.83 -7.88
C SER A 619 -26.74 9.44 -8.16
N LYS A 620 -27.49 9.30 -9.25
CA LYS A 620 -27.82 8.01 -9.89
C LYS A 620 -27.50 8.01 -11.38
N ILE A 621 -27.20 6.83 -11.90
CA ILE A 621 -27.01 6.57 -13.34
C ILE A 621 -27.80 5.33 -13.74
N SER A 622 -28.23 5.25 -15.00
CA SER A 622 -28.79 4.03 -15.58
C SER A 622 -27.79 2.88 -15.41
N ILE A 623 -28.26 1.68 -15.10
CA ILE A 623 -27.40 0.49 -15.02
C ILE A 623 -26.72 0.20 -16.36
N ASP A 624 -27.31 0.62 -17.48
CA ASP A 624 -26.75 0.52 -18.83
C ASP A 624 -25.86 1.73 -19.20
N GLY A 625 -25.54 2.61 -18.25
CA GLY A 625 -24.79 3.84 -18.47
C GLY A 625 -25.60 4.91 -19.18
N GLY A 626 -24.99 6.07 -19.39
CA GLY A 626 -25.64 7.28 -19.92
C GLY A 626 -25.27 8.51 -19.11
N GLU A 627 -26.15 9.50 -19.06
CA GLU A 627 -25.93 10.70 -18.25
C GLU A 627 -26.18 10.44 -16.75
N SER A 628 -25.40 11.12 -15.91
CA SER A 628 -25.56 11.13 -14.45
C SER A 628 -26.68 12.08 -14.03
N VAL A 629 -27.63 11.59 -13.24
CA VAL A 629 -28.68 12.39 -12.61
C VAL A 629 -28.26 12.75 -11.17
N PRO A 630 -27.97 14.02 -10.85
CA PRO A 630 -27.69 14.43 -9.48
C PRO A 630 -28.94 14.32 -8.61
N LEU A 631 -28.78 13.82 -7.37
CA LEU A 631 -29.88 13.63 -6.42
C LEU A 631 -29.79 14.55 -5.21
N LEU A 632 -28.58 14.78 -4.69
CA LEU A 632 -28.34 15.65 -3.54
C LEU A 632 -26.93 16.25 -3.56
N ASP A 633 -26.88 17.57 -3.74
CA ASP A 633 -25.67 18.41 -3.64
C ASP A 633 -25.34 18.76 -2.18
N LYS A 634 -25.13 17.72 -1.36
CA LYS A 634 -24.68 17.80 0.04
C LYS A 634 -23.83 16.58 0.38
N ILE A 635 -22.96 16.73 1.39
CA ILE A 635 -21.96 15.73 1.74
C ILE A 635 -22.65 14.46 2.26
N SER A 636 -22.55 13.41 1.45
CA SER A 636 -23.26 12.14 1.58
C SER A 636 -22.28 10.98 1.45
N SER A 637 -22.58 9.83 2.06
CA SER A 637 -21.88 8.58 1.81
C SER A 637 -22.78 7.35 2.04
N ARG A 638 -22.32 6.18 1.60
CA ARG A 638 -22.95 4.87 1.86
C ARG A 638 -24.46 4.79 1.48
N PRO A 639 -24.86 5.17 0.24
CA PRO A 639 -26.26 5.13 -0.17
C PRO A 639 -26.77 3.69 -0.33
N SER A 640 -28.05 3.47 -0.03
CA SER A 640 -28.76 2.20 -0.25
C SER A 640 -30.24 2.46 -0.54
N VAL A 641 -30.78 1.87 -1.61
CA VAL A 641 -32.17 2.10 -2.07
C VAL A 641 -33.15 1.20 -1.29
N SER A 642 -34.32 1.73 -0.94
CA SER A 642 -35.36 0.97 -0.23
C SER A 642 -35.92 -0.17 -1.06
N PRO A 643 -36.40 -1.29 -0.47
CA PRO A 643 -36.95 -2.44 -1.21
C PRO A 643 -38.14 -2.10 -2.12
N ASP A 644 -38.85 -1.00 -1.83
CA ASP A 644 -39.98 -0.49 -2.62
C ASP A 644 -39.58 0.57 -3.66
N GLY A 645 -38.28 0.90 -3.78
CA GLY A 645 -37.72 1.82 -4.76
C GLY A 645 -38.01 3.31 -4.54
N LYS A 646 -38.67 3.70 -3.44
CA LYS A 646 -39.10 5.10 -3.21
C LYS A 646 -38.07 5.97 -2.51
N TRP A 647 -37.17 5.37 -1.73
CA TRP A 647 -36.26 6.07 -0.84
C TRP A 647 -34.81 5.65 -1.03
N ILE A 648 -33.90 6.54 -0.65
CA ILE A 648 -32.48 6.22 -0.45
C ILE A 648 -32.17 6.51 1.01
N ALA A 649 -31.56 5.54 1.69
CA ALA A 649 -30.90 5.75 2.97
C ALA A 649 -29.43 6.06 2.72
N CYS A 650 -28.86 7.06 3.41
CA CYS A 650 -27.45 7.39 3.34
C CYS A 650 -26.94 7.96 4.66
N LEU A 651 -25.62 8.10 4.80
CA LEU A 651 -25.02 8.97 5.80
C LEU A 651 -24.92 10.37 5.22
N TYR A 652 -25.56 11.34 5.86
CA TYR A 652 -25.64 12.74 5.43
C TYR A 652 -25.05 13.65 6.48
N ARG A 653 -24.29 14.68 6.08
CA ARG A 653 -23.91 15.78 6.97
C ARG A 653 -24.19 17.13 6.32
N GLU A 654 -24.73 18.04 7.12
CA GLU A 654 -25.22 19.34 6.67
C GLU A 654 -24.08 20.35 6.44
N GLN A 655 -23.01 20.23 7.24
CA GLN A 655 -21.79 21.05 7.19
C GLN A 655 -20.52 20.16 7.25
N PRO A 656 -19.37 20.61 6.72
CA PRO A 656 -18.14 19.80 6.71
C PRO A 656 -17.65 19.34 8.09
N LEU A 657 -17.83 20.17 9.12
CA LEU A 657 -17.49 19.86 10.52
C LEU A 657 -18.73 19.47 11.34
N SER A 658 -19.66 18.71 10.77
CA SER A 658 -20.83 18.18 11.49
C SER A 658 -20.88 16.65 11.44
N ALA A 659 -21.56 16.06 12.43
CA ALA A 659 -21.78 14.61 12.51
C ALA A 659 -22.56 14.11 11.29
N TYR A 660 -22.19 12.93 10.80
CA TYR A 660 -23.08 12.18 9.90
C TYR A 660 -24.33 11.76 10.67
N LYS A 661 -25.48 12.02 10.08
CA LYS A 661 -26.79 11.50 10.48
C LYS A 661 -27.17 10.38 9.51
N LEU A 662 -27.85 9.37 10.00
CA LEU A 662 -28.50 8.38 9.14
C LEU A 662 -29.76 9.04 8.58
N SER A 663 -29.87 9.19 7.26
CA SER A 663 -30.88 10.04 6.64
C SER A 663 -31.61 9.34 5.49
N LEU A 664 -32.89 9.68 5.31
CA LEU A 664 -33.73 9.26 4.19
C LEU A 664 -34.01 10.44 3.25
N LEU A 665 -33.80 10.24 1.95
CA LEU A 665 -34.24 11.14 0.88
C LEU A 665 -35.07 10.39 -0.19
N PRO A 666 -35.87 11.08 -1.02
CA PRO A 666 -36.58 10.44 -2.14
C PRO A 666 -35.62 9.88 -3.19
N PHE A 667 -36.00 8.80 -3.87
CA PHE A 667 -35.20 8.19 -4.95
C PHE A 667 -35.08 9.09 -6.20
N GLU A 668 -35.98 10.05 -6.38
CA GLU A 668 -35.88 11.11 -7.42
C GLU A 668 -35.09 12.34 -6.95
N GLY A 669 -34.45 12.28 -5.77
CA GLY A 669 -33.62 13.35 -5.23
C GLY A 669 -34.36 14.34 -4.35
N GLY A 670 -33.62 15.35 -3.87
CA GLY A 670 -34.10 16.36 -2.93
C GLY A 670 -33.47 16.25 -1.54
N GLN A 671 -33.90 17.13 -0.63
CA GLN A 671 -33.39 17.17 0.74
C GLN A 671 -33.87 15.97 1.57
N PRO A 672 -33.13 15.56 2.63
CA PRO A 672 -33.57 14.53 3.55
C PRO A 672 -34.93 14.84 4.20
N VAL A 673 -35.85 13.87 4.16
CA VAL A 673 -37.18 13.96 4.77
C VAL A 673 -37.23 13.43 6.20
N LYS A 674 -36.26 12.60 6.59
CA LYS A 674 -36.07 12.12 7.96
C LYS A 674 -34.58 11.88 8.23
N SER A 675 -34.14 12.13 9.46
CA SER A 675 -32.78 11.89 9.91
C SER A 675 -32.77 11.35 11.35
N PHE A 676 -31.83 10.47 11.65
CA PHE A 676 -31.56 9.90 12.97
C PHE A 676 -30.14 10.29 13.39
N ASN A 677 -29.93 10.60 14.67
CA ASN A 677 -28.65 11.09 15.20
C ASN A 677 -27.72 9.94 15.64
N GLU A 678 -27.91 8.74 15.10
CA GLU A 678 -27.22 7.54 15.56
C GLU A 678 -25.72 7.55 15.23
N PRO A 679 -24.87 6.98 16.10
CA PRO A 679 -23.42 6.92 15.92
C PRO A 679 -23.02 5.84 14.89
N VAL A 680 -23.45 6.03 13.64
CA VAL A 680 -23.19 5.12 12.53
C VAL A 680 -21.76 5.27 12.00
N GLU A 681 -21.01 4.17 11.97
CA GLU A 681 -19.70 4.14 11.33
C GLU A 681 -19.81 4.20 9.79
N LEU A 682 -18.72 4.58 9.12
CA LEU A 682 -18.59 4.57 7.65
C LEU A 682 -18.52 3.13 7.10
N SER A 683 -19.54 2.32 7.39
CA SER A 683 -19.76 0.92 7.03
C SER A 683 -20.92 0.79 6.02
N ALA A 684 -21.41 -0.42 5.75
CA ALA A 684 -22.62 -0.57 4.92
C ALA A 684 -23.87 -0.05 5.65
N ILE A 685 -24.77 0.60 4.91
CA ILE A 685 -26.18 0.74 5.29
C ILE A 685 -26.96 -0.29 4.47
N ARG A 686 -27.90 -1.00 5.10
CA ARG A 686 -28.84 -1.92 4.45
C ARG A 686 -30.25 -1.69 4.95
N TRP A 687 -31.25 -2.03 4.14
CA TRP A 687 -32.65 -2.03 4.54
C TRP A 687 -33.06 -3.42 5.05
N THR A 688 -34.02 -3.49 5.98
CA THR A 688 -34.75 -4.74 6.22
C THR A 688 -35.59 -5.10 5.00
N VAL A 689 -35.85 -6.40 4.77
CA VAL A 689 -36.58 -6.87 3.57
C VAL A 689 -38.00 -6.32 3.48
N ASP A 690 -38.63 -5.99 4.61
CA ASP A 690 -39.95 -5.35 4.69
C ASP A 690 -39.92 -3.81 4.53
N GLY A 691 -38.73 -3.23 4.38
CA GLY A 691 -38.50 -1.79 4.23
C GLY A 691 -38.77 -0.95 5.48
N ARG A 692 -38.94 -1.54 6.67
CA ARG A 692 -39.35 -0.83 7.89
C ARG A 692 -38.23 -0.35 8.81
N ALA A 693 -37.00 -0.82 8.61
CA ALA A 693 -35.84 -0.40 9.40
C ALA A 693 -34.56 -0.36 8.57
N LEU A 694 -33.57 0.38 9.09
CA LEU A 694 -32.23 0.51 8.52
C LEU A 694 -31.23 -0.23 9.41
N LEU A 695 -30.42 -1.09 8.81
CA LEU A 695 -29.34 -1.82 9.45
C LEU A 695 -28.01 -1.08 9.27
N TYR A 696 -27.20 -1.07 10.33
CA TYR A 696 -25.87 -0.48 10.36
C TYR A 696 -24.95 -1.18 11.37
N ALA A 697 -23.64 -1.04 11.22
CA ALA A 697 -22.67 -1.48 12.23
C ALA A 697 -22.32 -0.35 13.21
N HIS A 698 -22.15 -0.68 14.49
CA HIS A 698 -21.66 0.21 15.53
C HIS A 698 -20.67 -0.50 16.45
N THR A 699 -19.52 0.13 16.71
CA THR A 699 -18.42 -0.38 17.54
C THR A 699 -18.33 0.34 18.88
N GLN A 700 -18.46 -0.40 19.98
CA GLN A 700 -18.19 0.08 21.33
C GLN A 700 -17.02 -0.69 21.93
N GLY A 701 -16.03 0.00 22.52
CA GLY A 701 -14.87 -0.65 23.14
C GLY A 701 -14.00 -1.51 22.21
N GLY A 702 -14.11 -1.35 20.88
CA GLY A 702 -13.45 -2.19 19.88
C GLY A 702 -14.24 -3.43 19.45
N ILE A 703 -15.48 -3.59 19.92
CA ILE A 703 -16.40 -4.68 19.57
C ILE A 703 -17.53 -4.13 18.70
N SER A 704 -17.68 -4.62 17.47
CA SER A 704 -18.77 -4.20 16.56
C SER A 704 -19.97 -5.15 16.61
N ASN A 705 -21.17 -4.58 16.59
CA ASN A 705 -22.43 -5.31 16.41
C ASN A 705 -23.31 -4.62 15.35
N ILE A 706 -24.23 -5.38 14.75
CA ILE A 706 -25.26 -4.85 13.85
C ILE A 706 -26.44 -4.36 14.67
N TRP A 707 -26.90 -3.16 14.35
CA TRP A 707 -28.06 -2.49 14.93
C TRP A 707 -29.12 -2.24 13.86
N SER A 708 -30.37 -2.13 14.30
CA SER A 708 -31.53 -1.82 13.48
C SER A 708 -32.19 -0.53 13.99
N GLN A 709 -32.35 0.47 13.13
CA GLN A 709 -33.09 1.71 13.39
C GLN A 709 -34.49 1.63 12.75
N PRO A 710 -35.57 1.47 13.52
CA PRO A 710 -36.94 1.52 13.02
C PRO A 710 -37.29 2.86 12.36
N LEU A 711 -38.03 2.83 11.24
CA LEU A 711 -38.36 4.05 10.48
C LEU A 711 -39.55 4.84 11.03
N ASP A 712 -40.29 4.29 11.98
CA ASP A 712 -41.26 5.06 12.78
C ASP A 712 -40.56 6.11 13.66
N GLY A 713 -39.35 5.83 14.15
CA GLY A 713 -38.60 6.67 15.09
C GLY A 713 -38.45 6.07 16.49
N ASN A 714 -38.83 4.81 16.69
CA ASN A 714 -38.48 4.05 17.89
C ASN A 714 -36.96 3.92 18.04
N ALA A 715 -36.50 3.64 19.27
CA ALA A 715 -35.09 3.50 19.58
C ALA A 715 -34.42 2.34 18.80
N PRO A 716 -33.12 2.44 18.48
CA PRO A 716 -32.37 1.35 17.86
C PRO A 716 -32.40 0.06 18.67
N VAL A 717 -32.40 -1.07 17.96
CA VAL A 717 -32.32 -2.42 18.54
C VAL A 717 -31.05 -3.11 18.06
N GLN A 718 -30.20 -3.53 18.99
CA GLN A 718 -29.03 -4.36 18.69
C GLN A 718 -29.48 -5.75 18.23
N LEU A 719 -29.04 -6.19 17.05
CA LEU A 719 -29.43 -7.48 16.45
C LEU A 719 -28.43 -8.60 16.73
N THR A 720 -27.13 -8.32 16.69
CA THR A 720 -26.06 -9.30 16.98
C THR A 720 -25.43 -9.04 18.34
N ASP A 721 -24.88 -10.07 18.99
CA ASP A 721 -24.23 -9.94 20.31
C ASP A 721 -22.82 -10.58 20.34
N PHE A 722 -21.98 -10.17 19.38
CA PHE A 722 -20.56 -10.51 19.37
C PHE A 722 -19.84 -9.92 20.58
N LYS A 723 -18.92 -10.69 21.17
CA LYS A 723 -18.16 -10.34 22.39
C LYS A 723 -16.71 -9.90 22.15
N GLN A 724 -16.28 -9.85 20.89
CA GLN A 724 -14.94 -9.43 20.46
C GLN A 724 -14.95 -9.06 18.98
N GLY A 725 -13.92 -8.34 18.52
CA GLY A 725 -13.64 -8.11 17.11
C GLY A 725 -14.55 -7.09 16.42
N ARG A 726 -14.13 -6.65 15.23
CA ARG A 726 -14.79 -5.61 14.44
C ARG A 726 -15.44 -6.14 13.18
N ILE A 727 -16.56 -5.54 12.80
CA ILE A 727 -17.26 -5.78 11.54
C ILE A 727 -16.84 -4.67 10.57
N PHE A 728 -16.23 -5.03 9.45
CA PHE A 728 -15.77 -4.09 8.42
C PHE A 728 -16.84 -3.84 7.36
N TRP A 729 -17.63 -4.88 7.05
CA TRP A 729 -18.75 -4.84 6.11
C TRP A 729 -19.79 -5.90 6.49
N PHE A 730 -21.03 -5.72 6.04
CA PHE A 730 -22.07 -6.74 6.14
C PHE A 730 -23.12 -6.60 5.04
N ASP A 731 -23.90 -7.65 4.83
CA ASP A 731 -25.11 -7.63 4.01
C ASP A 731 -26.18 -8.59 4.54
N LEU A 732 -27.46 -8.32 4.27
CA LEU A 732 -28.61 -9.12 4.66
C LEU A 732 -29.01 -10.04 3.49
N SER A 733 -29.32 -11.31 3.77
CA SER A 733 -29.71 -12.26 2.72
C SER A 733 -31.05 -11.84 2.05
N PRO A 734 -31.30 -12.22 0.78
CA PRO A 734 -32.48 -11.75 0.03
C PRO A 734 -33.84 -12.10 0.65
N ASP A 735 -33.88 -13.13 1.50
CA ASP A 735 -35.01 -13.61 2.29
C ASP A 735 -35.07 -13.03 3.72
N GLY A 736 -34.05 -12.29 4.15
CA GLY A 736 -33.92 -11.71 5.48
C GLY A 736 -33.52 -12.69 6.59
N SER A 737 -33.22 -13.96 6.27
CA SER A 737 -32.96 -14.99 7.28
C SER A 737 -31.57 -14.94 7.91
N GLN A 738 -30.59 -14.30 7.27
CA GLN A 738 -29.17 -14.33 7.65
C GLN A 738 -28.47 -13.00 7.37
N LEU A 739 -27.43 -12.71 8.15
CA LEU A 739 -26.42 -11.72 7.80
C LEU A 739 -25.18 -12.45 7.24
N ALA A 740 -24.51 -11.85 6.27
CA ALA A 740 -23.09 -12.08 6.00
C ALA A 740 -22.31 -10.93 6.63
N VAL A 741 -21.24 -11.20 7.37
CA VAL A 741 -20.38 -10.17 7.99
C VAL A 741 -18.91 -10.43 7.69
N ALA A 742 -18.20 -9.41 7.19
CA ALA A 742 -16.75 -9.38 7.14
C ALA A 742 -16.25 -8.96 8.51
N ARG A 743 -15.66 -9.89 9.27
CA ARG A 743 -15.35 -9.69 10.69
C ARG A 743 -14.00 -10.28 11.09
N GLY A 744 -13.29 -9.55 11.95
CA GLY A 744 -12.03 -9.99 12.55
C GLY A 744 -11.46 -8.96 13.52
N SER A 745 -10.19 -8.57 13.35
CA SER A 745 -9.45 -7.72 14.28
C SER A 745 -8.54 -6.73 13.54
N ILE A 746 -8.20 -5.64 14.22
CA ILE A 746 -7.04 -4.80 13.92
C ILE A 746 -6.16 -4.84 15.17
N ILE A 747 -4.88 -5.11 15.00
CA ILE A 747 -3.87 -5.18 16.06
C ILE A 747 -2.77 -4.20 15.67
N SER A 748 -2.66 -3.11 16.42
CA SER A 748 -1.63 -2.09 16.20
C SER A 748 -0.65 -2.07 17.38
N ASP A 749 0.63 -2.24 17.12
CA ASP A 749 1.70 -2.24 18.13
C ASP A 749 2.93 -1.44 17.68
N VAL A 750 3.67 -0.88 18.65
CA VAL A 750 4.92 -0.18 18.39
C VAL A 750 6.01 -1.20 18.06
N VAL A 751 6.74 -0.98 16.98
CA VAL A 751 7.94 -1.74 16.63
C VAL A 751 9.14 -0.81 16.44
N MET A 752 10.31 -1.31 16.81
CA MET A 752 11.60 -0.70 16.49
C MET A 752 12.21 -1.41 15.28
N ILE A 753 12.73 -0.64 14.33
CA ILE A 753 13.57 -1.15 13.23
C ILE A 753 14.97 -0.59 13.45
N SER A 754 15.92 -1.46 13.82
CA SER A 754 17.31 -1.11 14.07
C SER A 754 18.23 -1.65 12.97
N ASN A 755 19.22 -0.86 12.54
CA ASN A 755 20.26 -1.31 11.61
C ASN A 755 21.15 -2.39 12.25
N LEU A 756 21.37 -3.50 11.55
CA LEU A 756 22.30 -4.56 11.96
C LEU A 756 23.74 -4.19 11.56
N LYS A 757 24.70 -4.52 12.43
CA LYS A 757 26.14 -4.29 12.23
C LYS A 757 26.84 -5.57 11.77
#